data_AF-A0A971L0B4-F1
#
_entry.id   AF-A0A971L0B4-F1
#
_cell.length_a   1.000
_cell.length_b   1.000
_cell.length_c   1.000
_cell.angle_alpha   90.00
_cell.angle_beta   90.00
_cell.angle_gamma   90.00
#
_symmetry.space_group_name_H-M   'P 1'
#
loop_
_entity.id
_entity.type
_entity.pdbx_description
1 polymer ?
#
loop_
_entity_poly.entity_id
_entity_poly.type
_entity_poly.pdbx_seq_one_letter_code
_entity_poly.pdbx_strand_id
1 'polypeptide(L)'
;MVRVRTRLFAFLLCAALLFGFVPAQAAAFGEEYVTREEAVVSLLETIGLDALNDVQSDLSVFSDADQISAEYADKISIAVANGILPVTPGQALNLGMNITRLEFALIVGNSMRELPTIREPVVFADVPAEAAEELNRITSAGLMSGYGNGFFGSGDYLTQEQLDIVLNKIRALSSVRPQDDFFYSVNYEWLTNTRLPAGYPGMTTFDEVDKMNTDRLKAVVQELMKNQGTYQKGTVEQKIADFYHTLLDMENRNKEGLKPLEKYLDLADSASTIQELLDATVLIESETGMNPLLGFGPSTDLLDSNKYSLYGSGLSTGLPRDYILMGNPQVDAMYEGLVAQFLALSGIPGEEAVEKAGKLYDLERIIAASTMSNEEASRVENVYNPVSRADLAKMFPYVDMGKYLDDLEYGSAKEIIVTDVNLMKKTGELLSDENLDTLKTYVRFGLLVNTASLLSQDFRDAIMAFQRTFYGISTSLSDEDIAFNTLNSVMASYLGRMYVEKYFSAEAKKDVESIVADIIATFKKRIEALDWMSPATKEKAISKLNSIKVKVGYPDKWEDPLAGISIKTYKDGGSLLGNVFAISSASAKESKSLLSKPVDKTKWLMPPHTVNAYYNATNNEIVFPAGILQPPFYDLNAPREQNLGGIGMVIAHEITHAFDNNGAQFDENGNMSNWWTENDYIVFQQKCQAVVNLYDGLVIAPGAVVNGNLTVSENVADIGAIACILDIAEDIPDADYKALFESLATIWRFTGTRQMYLLLATQDVHAPNKYRVNRVLQNFPEFYETYNIQPGDAMYLAPEYRVTIW
;
A
#
# COMPACT_ATOMS: atom_id res chain seq x y z
N MET A 1 -54.28 42.97 -42.23
CA MET A 1 -52.81 42.81 -42.22
C MET A 1 -52.29 41.47 -41.67
N VAL A 2 -53.12 40.43 -41.53
CA VAL A 2 -52.68 39.08 -41.08
C VAL A 2 -52.69 38.02 -42.21
N ARG A 3 -53.38 38.25 -43.34
CA ARG A 3 -53.47 37.29 -44.46
C ARG A 3 -52.40 37.41 -45.57
N VAL A 4 -51.57 38.45 -45.57
CA VAL A 4 -50.50 38.64 -46.57
C VAL A 4 -49.16 38.05 -46.10
N ARG A 5 -48.91 37.98 -44.79
CA ARG A 5 -47.69 37.35 -44.24
C ARG A 5 -47.70 35.81 -44.31
N THR A 6 -48.87 35.18 -44.33
CA THR A 6 -48.98 33.71 -44.40
C THR A 6 -48.73 33.15 -45.81
N ARG A 7 -48.91 33.95 -46.86
CA ARG A 7 -48.70 33.49 -48.26
C ARG A 7 -47.27 33.65 -48.77
N LEU A 8 -46.47 34.56 -48.20
CA LEU A 8 -45.03 34.61 -48.49
C LEU A 8 -44.26 33.46 -47.80
N PHE A 9 -44.70 33.04 -46.60
CA PHE A 9 -44.05 31.94 -45.87
C PHE A 9 -44.29 30.57 -46.52
N ALA A 10 -45.46 30.33 -47.14
CA ALA A 10 -45.74 29.08 -47.84
C ALA A 10 -45.02 28.96 -49.20
N PHE A 11 -44.75 30.08 -49.88
CA PHE A 11 -44.05 30.05 -51.18
C PHE A 11 -42.54 29.86 -51.02
N LEU A 12 -41.95 30.38 -49.93
CA LEU A 12 -40.55 30.10 -49.58
C LEU A 12 -40.33 28.66 -49.07
N LEU A 13 -41.36 28.01 -48.50
CA LEU A 13 -41.28 26.61 -48.07
C LEU A 13 -41.39 25.60 -49.23
N CYS A 14 -42.09 25.93 -50.32
CA CYS A 14 -42.24 25.03 -51.48
C CYS A 14 -41.10 25.16 -52.52
N ALA A 15 -40.35 26.26 -52.55
CA ALA A 15 -39.19 26.40 -53.44
C ALA A 15 -37.93 25.69 -52.91
N ALA A 16 -37.87 25.35 -51.62
CA ALA A 16 -36.74 24.63 -51.02
C ALA A 16 -36.86 23.09 -51.11
N LEU A 17 -38.00 22.56 -51.58
CA LEU A 17 -38.27 21.11 -51.65
C LEU A 17 -38.30 20.53 -53.08
N LEU A 18 -37.90 21.29 -54.11
CA LEU A 18 -37.98 20.83 -55.52
C LEU A 18 -36.73 21.05 -56.39
N PHE A 19 -35.58 21.43 -55.81
CA PHE A 19 -34.27 21.21 -56.46
C PHE A 19 -33.60 19.96 -55.89
N GLY A 20 -34.23 18.82 -56.20
CA GLY A 20 -33.59 17.51 -56.11
C GLY A 20 -32.66 17.27 -57.30
N PHE A 21 -31.60 16.53 -57.01
CA PHE A 21 -30.78 15.74 -57.94
C PHE A 21 -29.92 16.50 -58.96
N VAL A 22 -28.84 17.09 -58.45
CA VAL A 22 -27.53 16.88 -59.09
C VAL A 22 -26.81 15.89 -58.18
N PRO A 23 -26.22 14.79 -58.70
CA PRO A 23 -25.34 13.98 -57.89
C PRO A 23 -24.15 14.89 -57.55
N ALA A 24 -24.16 15.49 -56.37
CA ALA A 24 -22.92 15.72 -55.68
C ALA A 24 -22.35 14.31 -55.54
N GLN A 25 -21.46 13.99 -56.47
CA GLN A 25 -20.52 12.92 -56.34
C GLN A 25 -20.00 13.06 -54.93
N ALA A 26 -20.52 12.22 -54.03
CA ALA A 26 -19.82 11.93 -52.82
C ALA A 26 -18.43 11.58 -53.33
N ALA A 27 -17.47 12.47 -53.08
CA ALA A 27 -16.22 11.93 -52.60
C ALA A 27 -16.68 11.06 -51.43
N ALA A 28 -16.85 9.77 -51.70
CA ALA A 28 -16.72 8.77 -50.68
C ALA A 28 -15.30 8.99 -50.17
N PHE A 29 -15.15 9.94 -49.24
CA PHE A 29 -14.20 9.75 -48.17
C PHE A 29 -14.74 8.48 -47.51
N GLY A 30 -14.24 7.33 -47.95
CA GLY A 30 -14.40 6.13 -47.15
C GLY A 30 -13.90 6.52 -45.77
N GLU A 31 -14.71 6.33 -44.74
CA GLU A 31 -14.22 6.48 -43.37
C GLU A 31 -12.99 5.56 -43.27
N GLU A 32 -11.81 6.16 -43.22
CA GLU A 32 -10.58 5.43 -43.00
C GLU A 32 -10.60 5.02 -41.53
N TYR A 33 -10.95 3.76 -41.31
CA TYR A 33 -10.91 3.15 -40.00
C TYR A 33 -9.45 2.85 -39.64
N VAL A 34 -9.14 3.04 -38.37
CA VAL A 34 -7.79 2.89 -37.83
C VAL A 34 -7.54 1.43 -37.49
N THR A 35 -6.40 0.91 -37.92
CA THR A 35 -5.94 -0.43 -37.50
C THR A 35 -5.46 -0.41 -36.05
N ARG A 36 -5.42 -1.58 -35.40
CA ARG A 36 -4.89 -1.73 -34.05
C ARG A 36 -3.42 -1.29 -33.95
N GLU A 37 -2.61 -1.57 -34.97
CA GLU A 37 -1.20 -1.12 -35.04
C GLU A 37 -1.10 0.41 -35.01
N GLU A 38 -1.82 1.09 -35.92
CA GLU A 38 -1.81 2.55 -36.03
C GLU A 38 -2.28 3.23 -34.75
N ALA A 39 -3.35 2.71 -34.13
CA ALA A 39 -3.90 3.25 -32.90
C ALA A 39 -2.90 3.17 -31.73
N VAL A 40 -2.25 2.01 -31.54
CA VAL A 40 -1.28 1.80 -30.46
C VAL A 40 -0.02 2.63 -30.68
N VAL A 41 0.53 2.62 -31.90
CA VAL A 41 1.73 3.37 -32.23
C VAL A 41 1.50 4.87 -32.04
N SER A 42 0.39 5.41 -32.57
CA SER A 42 0.06 6.83 -32.46
C SER A 42 -0.18 7.24 -31.00
N LEU A 43 -0.78 6.35 -30.20
CA LEU A 43 -0.95 6.56 -28.76
C LEU A 43 0.41 6.64 -28.06
N LEU A 44 1.29 5.66 -28.25
CA LEU A 44 2.62 5.63 -27.64
C LEU A 44 3.48 6.83 -28.03
N GLU A 45 3.41 7.27 -29.28
CA GLU A 45 4.08 8.49 -29.73
C GLU A 45 3.51 9.76 -29.09
N THR A 46 2.23 9.73 -28.71
CA THR A 46 1.55 10.86 -28.08
C THR A 46 1.80 10.93 -26.58
N ILE A 47 1.78 9.80 -25.87
CA ILE A 47 2.06 9.77 -24.41
C ILE A 47 3.55 9.82 -24.11
N GLY A 48 4.40 9.46 -25.07
CA GLY A 48 5.83 9.23 -24.83
C GLY A 48 6.08 7.91 -24.12
N LEU A 49 7.33 7.47 -24.15
CA LEU A 49 7.76 6.22 -23.51
C LEU A 49 8.34 6.47 -22.12
N ASP A 50 8.38 7.72 -21.66
CA ASP A 50 9.13 8.12 -20.47
C ASP A 50 8.53 7.62 -19.17
N ALA A 51 7.23 7.35 -19.07
CA ALA A 51 6.63 6.68 -17.90
C ALA A 51 6.55 5.15 -18.02
N LEU A 52 6.81 4.61 -19.22
CA LEU A 52 6.71 3.17 -19.48
C LEU A 52 8.00 2.46 -19.05
N ASN A 53 7.85 1.19 -18.72
CA ASN A 53 9.02 0.35 -18.46
C ASN A 53 9.72 0.07 -19.79
N ASP A 54 11.03 0.27 -19.83
CA ASP A 54 11.88 -0.01 -20.98
C ASP A 54 12.25 -1.50 -21.03
N VAL A 55 11.22 -2.33 -21.06
CA VAL A 55 11.33 -3.80 -21.16
C VAL A 55 10.76 -4.20 -22.50
N GLN A 56 11.51 -4.99 -23.26
CA GLN A 56 11.05 -5.56 -24.52
C GLN A 56 10.47 -6.96 -24.28
N SER A 57 9.27 -7.20 -24.80
CA SER A 57 8.71 -8.55 -24.92
C SER A 57 9.25 -9.26 -26.15
N ASP A 58 9.45 -10.58 -26.04
CA ASP A 58 9.73 -11.43 -27.18
C ASP A 58 8.46 -11.57 -28.04
N LEU A 59 8.41 -10.84 -29.15
CA LEU A 59 7.26 -10.85 -30.06
C LEU A 59 7.14 -12.16 -30.85
N SER A 60 8.20 -12.99 -30.90
CA SER A 60 8.17 -14.25 -31.66
C SER A 60 7.23 -15.32 -31.07
N VAL A 61 6.77 -15.11 -29.83
CA VAL A 61 5.82 -16.00 -29.15
C VAL A 61 4.38 -15.84 -29.63
N PHE A 62 4.07 -14.84 -30.46
CA PHE A 62 2.72 -14.59 -30.98
C PHE A 62 2.54 -15.21 -32.37
N SER A 63 1.32 -15.68 -32.66
CA SER A 63 1.06 -16.49 -33.87
C SER A 63 1.12 -15.70 -35.19
N ASP A 64 1.07 -14.37 -35.12
CA ASP A 64 1.10 -13.42 -36.23
C ASP A 64 2.31 -12.48 -36.16
N ALA A 65 3.40 -12.91 -35.50
CA ALA A 65 4.62 -12.11 -35.33
C ALA A 65 5.26 -11.67 -36.65
N ASP A 66 5.04 -12.41 -37.73
CA ASP A 66 5.52 -12.09 -39.09
C ASP A 66 4.75 -10.95 -39.76
N GLN A 67 3.60 -10.55 -39.21
CA GLN A 67 2.76 -9.46 -39.70
C GLN A 67 3.07 -8.11 -39.03
N ILE A 68 3.95 -8.09 -38.04
CA ILE A 68 4.33 -6.86 -37.32
C ILE A 68 5.21 -6.01 -38.25
N SER A 69 4.83 -4.75 -38.43
CA SER A 69 5.63 -3.81 -39.22
C SER A 69 7.01 -3.63 -38.58
N ALA A 70 8.07 -3.88 -39.35
CA ALA A 70 9.46 -3.82 -38.82
C ALA A 70 9.80 -2.45 -38.20
N GLU A 71 9.18 -1.37 -38.69
CA GLU A 71 9.31 -0.01 -38.16
C GLU A 71 8.70 0.16 -36.76
N TYR A 72 7.68 -0.63 -36.41
CA TYR A 72 6.91 -0.50 -35.17
C TYR A 72 7.17 -1.62 -34.17
N ALA A 73 8.00 -2.61 -34.52
CA ALA A 73 8.30 -3.77 -33.69
C ALA A 73 8.73 -3.39 -32.26
N ASP A 74 9.60 -2.38 -32.10
CA ASP A 74 10.06 -1.93 -30.77
C ASP A 74 8.90 -1.36 -29.93
N LYS A 75 8.03 -0.54 -30.53
CA LYS A 75 6.88 0.06 -29.83
C LYS A 75 5.84 -0.99 -29.46
N ILE A 76 5.56 -1.94 -30.36
CA ILE A 76 4.66 -3.07 -30.08
C ILE A 76 5.24 -3.95 -28.97
N SER A 77 6.55 -4.19 -28.98
CA SER A 77 7.24 -4.93 -27.92
C SER A 77 7.08 -4.27 -26.55
N ILE A 78 7.25 -2.94 -26.48
CA ILE A 78 7.03 -2.15 -25.26
C ILE A 78 5.56 -2.17 -24.84
N ALA A 79 4.61 -2.06 -25.78
CA ALA A 79 3.18 -2.11 -25.51
C ALA A 79 2.76 -3.43 -24.86
N VAL A 80 3.27 -4.56 -25.37
CA VAL A 80 3.02 -5.90 -24.82
C VAL A 80 3.66 -6.02 -23.44
N ALA A 81 4.91 -5.59 -23.28
CA ALA A 81 5.64 -5.69 -22.00
C ALA A 81 5.00 -4.89 -20.86
N ASN A 82 4.34 -3.78 -21.19
CA ASN A 82 3.64 -2.92 -20.22
C ASN A 82 2.15 -3.27 -20.08
N GLY A 83 1.65 -4.32 -20.74
CA GLY A 83 0.24 -4.73 -20.68
C GLY A 83 -0.74 -3.77 -21.36
N ILE A 84 -0.23 -2.80 -22.15
CA ILE A 84 -1.03 -1.88 -22.96
C ILE A 84 -1.82 -2.66 -24.01
N LEU A 85 -1.17 -3.68 -24.58
CA LEU A 85 -1.79 -4.73 -25.38
C LEU A 85 -1.94 -6.00 -24.53
N PRO A 86 -3.12 -6.24 -23.92
CA PRO A 86 -3.34 -7.40 -23.07
C PRO A 86 -3.59 -8.65 -23.93
N VAL A 87 -2.53 -9.39 -24.24
CA VAL A 87 -2.58 -10.60 -25.09
C VAL A 87 -1.75 -11.72 -24.47
N THR A 88 -2.23 -12.96 -24.57
CA THR A 88 -1.52 -14.12 -24.02
C THR A 88 -0.53 -14.67 -25.06
N PRO A 89 0.69 -15.10 -24.67
CA PRO A 89 1.60 -15.79 -25.58
C PRO A 89 0.92 -16.96 -26.31
N GLY A 90 1.21 -17.11 -27.60
CA GLY A 90 0.56 -18.09 -28.48
C GLY A 90 -0.76 -17.62 -29.12
N GLN A 91 -1.31 -16.47 -28.72
CA GLN A 91 -2.43 -15.82 -29.42
C GLN A 91 -1.96 -14.85 -30.50
N ALA A 92 -2.87 -14.44 -31.38
CA ALA A 92 -2.61 -13.39 -32.38
C ALA A 92 -2.77 -11.99 -31.75
N LEU A 93 -1.87 -11.07 -32.08
CA LEU A 93 -1.96 -9.66 -31.71
C LEU A 93 -3.08 -8.95 -32.49
N ASN A 94 -3.39 -9.43 -33.71
CA ASN A 94 -4.39 -8.89 -34.64
C ASN A 94 -4.14 -7.41 -35.00
N LEU A 95 -2.88 -7.04 -35.23
CA LEU A 95 -2.46 -5.65 -35.44
C LEU A 95 -3.06 -5.00 -36.70
N GLY A 96 -3.25 -5.78 -37.77
CA GLY A 96 -3.82 -5.29 -39.04
C GLY A 96 -5.35 -5.18 -39.08
N MET A 97 -6.05 -5.51 -37.99
CA MET A 97 -7.52 -5.37 -37.91
C MET A 97 -7.92 -3.95 -37.49
N ASN A 98 -9.04 -3.46 -38.01
CA ASN A 98 -9.64 -2.22 -37.54
C ASN A 98 -10.00 -2.35 -36.06
N ILE A 99 -9.58 -1.38 -35.25
CA ILE A 99 -9.85 -1.37 -33.82
C ILE A 99 -11.24 -0.79 -33.54
N THR A 100 -11.97 -1.37 -32.61
CA THR A 100 -13.23 -0.79 -32.14
C THR A 100 -12.99 0.37 -31.18
N ARG A 101 -14.00 1.25 -31.02
CA ARG A 101 -13.94 2.35 -30.05
C ARG A 101 -13.73 1.85 -28.62
N LEU A 102 -14.37 0.74 -28.22
CA LEU A 102 -14.21 0.18 -26.89
C LEU A 102 -12.82 -0.41 -26.68
N GLU A 103 -12.31 -1.20 -27.62
CA GLU A 103 -10.94 -1.72 -27.54
C GLU A 103 -9.92 -0.59 -27.43
N PHE A 104 -10.07 0.47 -28.22
CA PHE A 104 -9.17 1.62 -28.13
C PHE A 104 -9.26 2.32 -26.76
N ALA A 105 -10.45 2.49 -26.21
CA ALA A 105 -10.63 3.07 -24.87
C ALA A 105 -9.88 2.27 -23.79
N LEU A 106 -9.96 0.93 -23.84
CA LEU A 106 -9.25 0.05 -22.92
C LEU A 106 -7.73 0.14 -23.09
N ILE A 107 -7.23 0.24 -24.33
CA ILE A 107 -5.81 0.46 -24.61
C ILE A 107 -5.32 1.79 -24.02
N VAL A 108 -6.09 2.87 -24.20
CA VAL A 108 -5.76 4.18 -23.59
C VAL A 108 -5.68 4.05 -22.08
N GLY A 109 -6.65 3.37 -21.46
CA GLY A 109 -6.68 3.16 -20.01
C GLY A 109 -5.52 2.32 -19.49
N ASN A 110 -5.10 1.28 -20.21
CA ASN A 110 -3.92 0.49 -19.86
C ASN A 110 -2.60 1.26 -20.05
N SER A 111 -2.58 2.29 -20.91
CA SER A 111 -1.37 3.07 -21.21
C SER A 111 -1.09 4.21 -20.21
N MET A 112 -2.10 4.66 -19.47
CA MET A 112 -1.99 5.84 -18.59
C MET A 112 -2.34 5.47 -17.16
N ARG A 113 -1.35 5.26 -16.29
CA ARG A 113 -1.57 4.80 -14.90
C ARG A 113 -2.50 5.71 -14.10
N GLU A 114 -2.36 7.03 -14.28
CA GLU A 114 -3.13 8.05 -13.58
C GLU A 114 -3.84 8.97 -14.57
N LEU A 115 -5.13 9.22 -14.31
CA LEU A 115 -5.98 10.08 -15.13
C LEU A 115 -6.72 11.09 -14.24
N PRO A 116 -6.97 12.31 -14.76
CA PRO A 116 -7.74 13.29 -14.02
C PRO A 116 -9.22 12.90 -13.99
N THR A 117 -9.94 13.32 -12.96
CA THR A 117 -11.38 13.15 -12.87
C THR A 117 -12.03 14.51 -13.09
N ILE A 118 -12.37 14.83 -14.34
CA ILE A 118 -12.89 16.16 -14.72
C ILE A 118 -14.42 16.20 -14.89
N ARG A 119 -15.08 15.05 -14.89
CA ARG A 119 -16.52 14.88 -15.06
C ARG A 119 -17.02 13.66 -14.28
N GLU A 120 -18.31 13.65 -14.00
CA GLU A 120 -18.98 12.50 -13.42
C GLU A 120 -19.00 11.29 -14.38
N PRO A 121 -18.91 10.05 -13.85
CA PRO A 121 -19.02 8.83 -14.64
C PRO A 121 -20.35 8.73 -15.41
N VAL A 122 -20.30 8.14 -16.61
CA VAL A 122 -21.48 7.93 -17.45
C VAL A 122 -21.63 6.44 -17.78
N VAL A 123 -22.76 5.85 -17.44
CA VAL A 123 -23.08 4.47 -17.81
C VAL A 123 -23.61 4.42 -19.24
N PHE A 124 -23.05 3.51 -20.05
CA PHE A 124 -23.47 3.28 -21.43
C PHE A 124 -24.14 1.91 -21.58
N ALA A 125 -25.20 1.84 -22.38
CA ALA A 125 -26.04 0.64 -22.51
C ALA A 125 -25.39 -0.50 -23.31
N ASP A 126 -24.42 -0.20 -24.16
CA ASP A 126 -23.72 -1.13 -25.05
C ASP A 126 -22.30 -1.49 -24.58
N VAL A 127 -21.94 -1.15 -23.34
CA VAL A 127 -20.62 -1.44 -22.78
C VAL A 127 -20.74 -2.65 -21.84
N PRO A 128 -19.97 -3.72 -22.05
CA PRO A 128 -19.92 -4.87 -21.14
C PRO A 128 -19.54 -4.44 -19.71
N ALA A 129 -20.08 -5.12 -18.71
CA ALA A 129 -19.88 -4.75 -17.30
C ALA A 129 -18.40 -4.75 -16.91
N GLU A 130 -17.64 -5.72 -17.41
CA GLU A 130 -16.19 -5.87 -17.20
C GLU A 130 -15.35 -4.72 -17.77
N ALA A 131 -15.89 -3.94 -18.72
CA ALA A 131 -15.22 -2.80 -19.34
C ALA A 131 -15.75 -1.44 -18.85
N ALA A 132 -16.86 -1.45 -18.11
CA ALA A 132 -17.58 -0.23 -17.73
C ALA A 132 -16.74 0.69 -16.84
N GLU A 133 -16.04 0.15 -15.83
CA GLU A 133 -15.23 0.96 -14.92
C GLU A 133 -14.04 1.60 -15.62
N GLU A 134 -13.37 0.86 -16.51
CA GLU A 134 -12.24 1.40 -17.25
C GLU A 134 -12.70 2.48 -18.22
N LEU A 135 -13.81 2.25 -18.93
CA LEU A 135 -14.39 3.26 -19.79
C LEU A 135 -14.87 4.49 -18.99
N ASN A 136 -15.41 4.31 -17.79
CA ASN A 136 -15.77 5.40 -16.90
C ASN A 136 -14.55 6.25 -16.57
N ARG A 137 -13.40 5.64 -16.29
CA ARG A 137 -12.13 6.38 -16.05
C ARG A 137 -11.75 7.26 -17.26
N ILE A 138 -11.84 6.69 -18.47
CA ILE A 138 -11.49 7.39 -19.72
C ILE A 138 -12.46 8.53 -20.05
N THR A 139 -13.75 8.31 -19.86
CA THR A 139 -14.79 9.31 -20.15
C THR A 139 -14.84 10.40 -19.07
N SER A 140 -14.57 10.06 -17.81
CA SER A 140 -14.44 11.02 -16.69
C SER A 140 -13.20 11.90 -16.84
N ALA A 141 -12.13 11.40 -17.47
CA ALA A 141 -10.98 12.19 -17.91
C ALA A 141 -11.27 13.04 -19.16
N GLY A 142 -12.47 12.93 -19.74
CA GLY A 142 -12.91 13.65 -20.94
C GLY A 142 -12.22 13.22 -22.24
N LEU A 143 -11.44 12.14 -22.22
CA LEU A 143 -10.70 11.65 -23.38
C LEU A 143 -11.65 11.14 -24.46
N MET A 144 -12.67 10.38 -24.07
CA MET A 144 -13.71 9.87 -24.97
C MET A 144 -15.11 10.22 -24.48
N SER A 145 -16.10 10.08 -25.37
CA SER A 145 -17.51 10.31 -25.06
C SER A 145 -18.40 9.42 -25.93
N GLY A 146 -19.55 9.03 -25.40
CA GLY A 146 -20.59 8.37 -26.20
C GLY A 146 -21.34 9.35 -27.11
N TYR A 147 -22.35 8.84 -27.81
CA TYR A 147 -23.11 9.59 -28.81
C TYR A 147 -24.20 10.51 -28.24
N GLY A 148 -24.32 10.60 -26.91
CA GLY A 148 -25.34 11.42 -26.23
C GLY A 148 -26.75 10.79 -26.22
N ASN A 149 -26.89 9.56 -26.72
CA ASN A 149 -28.14 8.78 -26.72
C ASN A 149 -28.11 7.60 -25.72
N GLY A 150 -27.14 7.58 -24.80
CA GLY A 150 -26.91 6.49 -23.85
C GLY A 150 -26.02 5.35 -24.39
N PHE A 151 -25.53 5.44 -25.63
CA PHE A 151 -24.60 4.48 -26.23
C PHE A 151 -23.20 5.07 -26.37
N PHE A 152 -22.18 4.24 -26.15
CA PHE A 152 -20.79 4.58 -26.39
C PHE A 152 -20.38 4.38 -27.86
N GLY A 153 -21.01 3.41 -28.54
CA GLY A 153 -20.60 2.90 -29.84
C GLY A 153 -19.55 1.80 -29.71
N SER A 154 -19.73 0.88 -28.76
CA SER A 154 -18.67 -0.07 -28.35
C SER A 154 -18.14 -0.93 -29.49
N GLY A 155 -19.02 -1.36 -30.40
CA GLY A 155 -18.68 -2.20 -31.55
C GLY A 155 -18.35 -1.43 -32.83
N ASP A 156 -18.44 -0.10 -32.82
CA ASP A 156 -18.11 0.70 -34.00
C ASP A 156 -16.59 0.81 -34.15
N TYR A 157 -16.10 0.75 -35.38
CA TYR A 157 -14.68 0.94 -35.66
C TYR A 157 -14.26 2.39 -35.43
N LEU A 158 -13.07 2.57 -34.86
CA LEU A 158 -12.48 3.88 -34.63
C LEU A 158 -12.11 4.52 -35.97
N THR A 159 -12.56 5.74 -36.23
CA THR A 159 -12.15 6.52 -37.42
C THR A 159 -10.88 7.32 -37.14
N GLN A 160 -10.12 7.67 -38.19
CA GLN A 160 -8.92 8.50 -38.04
C GLN A 160 -9.21 9.84 -37.33
N GLU A 161 -10.34 10.48 -37.63
CA GLU A 161 -10.75 11.71 -36.96
C GLU A 161 -10.96 11.51 -35.45
N GLN A 162 -11.58 10.39 -35.05
CA GLN A 162 -11.78 10.07 -33.64
C GLN A 162 -10.45 9.80 -32.92
N LEU A 163 -9.52 9.08 -33.57
CA LEU A 163 -8.16 8.89 -33.04
C LEU A 163 -7.49 10.25 -32.80
N ASP A 164 -7.44 11.11 -33.83
CA ASP A 164 -6.79 12.43 -33.75
C ASP A 164 -7.37 13.30 -32.62
N ILE A 165 -8.71 13.26 -32.43
CA ILE A 165 -9.38 13.95 -31.32
C ILE A 165 -8.89 13.43 -29.97
N VAL A 166 -8.83 12.12 -29.77
CA VAL A 166 -8.38 11.52 -28.50
C VAL A 166 -6.92 11.86 -28.24
N LEU A 167 -6.04 11.71 -29.24
CA LEU A 167 -4.62 12.05 -29.10
C LEU A 167 -4.41 13.53 -28.76
N ASN A 168 -5.16 14.44 -29.38
CA ASN A 168 -5.11 15.86 -29.04
C ASN A 168 -5.59 16.14 -27.61
N LYS A 169 -6.62 15.42 -27.13
CA LYS A 169 -7.06 15.54 -25.74
C LYS A 169 -6.03 15.00 -24.75
N ILE A 170 -5.34 13.90 -25.07
CA ILE A 170 -4.23 13.39 -24.26
C ILE A 170 -3.13 14.44 -24.12
N ARG A 171 -2.73 15.10 -25.22
CA ARG A 171 -1.75 16.22 -25.18
C ARG A 171 -2.25 17.39 -24.30
N ALA A 172 -3.55 17.65 -24.32
CA ALA A 172 -4.17 18.71 -23.54
C ALA A 172 -4.30 18.39 -22.03
N LEU A 173 -4.02 17.15 -21.59
CA LEU A 173 -4.04 16.80 -20.16
C LEU A 173 -3.01 17.60 -19.34
N SER A 174 -1.94 18.08 -19.98
CA SER A 174 -0.97 19.03 -19.38
C SER A 174 -1.58 20.35 -18.90
N SER A 175 -2.79 20.67 -19.39
CA SER A 175 -3.52 21.90 -19.09
C SER A 175 -4.78 21.64 -18.26
N VAL A 176 -4.90 20.47 -17.61
CA VAL A 176 -5.97 20.20 -16.65
C VAL A 176 -5.95 21.27 -15.57
N ARG A 177 -7.11 21.87 -15.32
CA ARG A 177 -7.23 22.98 -14.39
C ARG A 177 -7.19 22.47 -12.95
N PRO A 178 -6.60 23.22 -12.00
CA PRO A 178 -6.66 22.88 -10.57
C PRO A 178 -8.09 22.84 -10.02
N GLN A 179 -9.03 23.52 -10.69
CA GLN A 179 -10.45 23.49 -10.37
C GLN A 179 -11.13 22.18 -10.81
N ASP A 180 -10.54 21.42 -11.73
CA ASP A 180 -11.12 20.14 -12.19
C ASP A 180 -10.46 18.96 -11.49
N ASP A 181 -9.12 18.96 -11.36
CA ASP A 181 -8.40 17.95 -10.60
C ASP A 181 -7.10 18.53 -10.05
N PHE A 182 -7.12 18.92 -8.78
CA PHE A 182 -5.99 19.63 -8.17
C PHE A 182 -4.74 18.76 -8.11
N PHE A 183 -4.84 17.56 -7.54
CA PHE A 183 -3.75 16.59 -7.47
C PHE A 183 -3.11 16.34 -8.83
N TYR A 184 -3.92 16.06 -9.85
CA TYR A 184 -3.40 15.78 -11.19
C TYR A 184 -2.73 17.01 -11.80
N SER A 185 -3.33 18.20 -11.65
CA SER A 185 -2.79 19.44 -12.22
C SER A 185 -1.43 19.82 -11.66
N VAL A 186 -1.23 19.71 -10.33
CA VAL A 186 0.04 20.02 -9.67
C VAL A 186 1.10 18.98 -10.02
N ASN A 187 0.70 17.71 -10.09
CA ASN A 187 1.63 16.60 -10.24
C ASN A 187 1.79 16.10 -11.69
N TYR A 188 1.20 16.78 -12.69
CA TYR A 188 1.13 16.29 -14.08
C TYR A 188 2.50 15.85 -14.63
N GLU A 189 3.52 16.71 -14.50
CA GLU A 189 4.85 16.40 -15.01
C GLU A 189 5.46 15.18 -14.32
N TRP A 190 5.25 15.01 -13.02
CA TRP A 190 5.74 13.84 -12.31
C TRP A 190 4.96 12.58 -12.69
N LEU A 191 3.63 12.65 -12.75
CA LEU A 191 2.77 11.51 -13.09
C LEU A 191 3.05 10.97 -14.50
N THR A 192 3.36 11.86 -15.45
CA THR A 192 3.62 11.49 -16.85
C THR A 192 5.06 11.11 -17.15
N ASN A 193 6.02 11.44 -16.28
CA ASN A 193 7.44 11.12 -16.48
C ASN A 193 7.99 10.07 -15.49
N THR A 194 7.23 9.68 -14.47
CA THR A 194 7.72 8.73 -13.46
C THR A 194 7.74 7.30 -13.99
N ARG A 195 8.96 6.78 -14.14
CA ARG A 195 9.21 5.35 -14.37
C ARG A 195 9.14 4.62 -13.04
N LEU A 196 8.45 3.48 -13.02
CA LEU A 196 8.55 2.57 -11.89
C LEU A 196 9.95 1.96 -11.90
N PRO A 197 10.76 2.12 -10.84
CA PRO A 197 12.06 1.48 -10.77
C PRO A 197 11.91 -0.03 -10.76
N ALA A 198 12.97 -0.72 -11.16
CA ALA A 198 13.02 -2.18 -11.08
C ALA A 198 12.71 -2.65 -9.64
N GLY A 199 11.79 -3.60 -9.52
CA GLY A 199 11.34 -4.17 -8.25
C GLY A 199 10.15 -3.46 -7.59
N TYR A 200 9.69 -2.33 -8.12
CA TYR A 200 8.67 -1.51 -7.48
C TYR A 200 7.34 -1.60 -8.26
N PRO A 201 6.22 -1.97 -7.61
CA PRO A 201 4.90 -1.99 -8.25
C PRO A 201 4.23 -0.61 -8.26
N GLY A 202 4.80 0.35 -7.54
CA GLY A 202 4.36 1.73 -7.47
C GLY A 202 5.49 2.62 -7.01
N MET A 203 5.30 3.92 -7.13
CA MET A 203 6.21 4.94 -6.63
C MET A 203 5.39 5.99 -5.93
N THR A 204 5.76 6.33 -4.70
CA THR A 204 5.29 7.51 -3.98
C THR A 204 6.42 8.51 -3.78
N THR A 205 6.10 9.75 -3.36
CA THR A 205 7.14 10.65 -2.84
C THR A 205 7.90 10.04 -1.64
N PHE A 206 7.23 9.24 -0.80
CA PHE A 206 7.87 8.56 0.33
C PHE A 206 8.91 7.55 -0.16
N ASP A 207 8.57 6.75 -1.18
CA ASP A 207 9.47 5.79 -1.81
C ASP A 207 10.66 6.47 -2.50
N GLU A 208 10.46 7.62 -3.16
CA GLU A 208 11.55 8.39 -3.77
C GLU A 208 12.58 8.81 -2.72
N VAL A 209 12.12 9.35 -1.59
CA VAL A 209 13.00 9.75 -0.48
C VAL A 209 13.61 8.53 0.22
N ASP A 210 12.88 7.43 0.35
CA ASP A 210 13.41 6.20 0.95
C ASP A 210 14.53 5.60 0.08
N LYS A 211 14.38 5.63 -1.25
CA LYS A 211 15.44 5.25 -2.19
C LYS A 211 16.67 6.13 -2.05
N MET A 212 16.49 7.45 -1.88
CA MET A 212 17.60 8.37 -1.61
C MET A 212 18.32 8.02 -0.30
N ASN A 213 17.58 7.67 0.76
CA ASN A 213 18.15 7.24 2.03
C ASN A 213 18.88 5.90 1.92
N THR A 214 18.29 4.96 1.17
CA THR A 214 18.85 3.67 0.82
C THR A 214 20.19 3.84 0.08
N ASP A 215 20.27 4.71 -0.92
CA ASP A 215 21.51 4.95 -1.67
C ASP A 215 22.62 5.58 -0.79
N ARG A 216 22.24 6.49 0.11
CA ARG A 216 23.15 7.05 1.12
C ARG A 216 23.70 5.99 2.07
N LEU A 217 22.88 5.02 2.47
CA LEU A 217 23.28 3.92 3.33
C LEU A 217 24.09 2.85 2.58
N LYS A 218 23.76 2.54 1.32
CA LYS A 218 24.60 1.71 0.46
C LYS A 218 26.01 2.27 0.34
N ALA A 219 26.15 3.58 0.18
CA ALA A 219 27.46 4.22 0.15
C ALA A 219 28.24 4.01 1.47
N VAL A 220 27.56 4.04 2.63
CA VAL A 220 28.17 3.70 3.94
C VAL A 220 28.59 2.24 3.97
N VAL A 221 27.72 1.31 3.56
CA VAL A 221 28.04 -0.14 3.53
C VAL A 221 29.18 -0.44 2.56
N GLN A 222 29.23 0.20 1.40
CA GLN A 222 30.34 0.06 0.44
C GLN A 222 31.67 0.55 1.01
N GLU A 223 31.67 1.64 1.79
CA GLU A 223 32.84 2.08 2.55
C GLU A 223 33.25 1.04 3.60
N LEU A 224 32.28 0.45 4.29
CA LEU A 224 32.56 -0.60 5.27
C LEU A 224 33.21 -1.82 4.59
N MET A 225 32.66 -2.25 3.46
CA MET A 225 33.15 -3.40 2.69
C MET A 225 34.57 -3.21 2.13
N LYS A 226 34.97 -1.98 1.76
CA LYS A 226 36.35 -1.69 1.32
C LYS A 226 37.39 -1.97 2.40
N ASN A 227 37.02 -1.87 3.67
CA ASN A 227 37.88 -2.12 4.82
C ASN A 227 37.56 -3.46 5.50
N GLN A 228 36.85 -4.37 4.81
CA GLN A 228 36.51 -5.69 5.34
C GLN A 228 37.78 -6.43 5.81
N GLY A 229 37.70 -7.07 6.98
CA GLY A 229 38.82 -7.79 7.59
C GLY A 229 39.82 -6.90 8.36
N THR A 230 39.68 -5.58 8.32
CA THR A 230 40.47 -4.66 9.16
C THR A 230 39.82 -4.36 10.51
N TYR A 231 38.50 -4.59 10.62
CA TYR A 231 37.73 -4.35 11.83
C TYR A 231 38.05 -5.35 12.93
N GLN A 232 38.03 -4.87 14.18
CA GLN A 232 38.16 -5.75 15.34
C GLN A 232 36.95 -6.67 15.46
N LYS A 233 37.17 -7.92 15.85
CA LYS A 233 36.11 -8.92 16.03
C LYS A 233 35.08 -8.43 17.05
N GLY A 234 33.80 -8.52 16.70
CA GLY A 234 32.68 -8.12 17.55
C GLY A 234 32.24 -6.66 17.41
N THR A 235 32.96 -5.84 16.64
CA THR A 235 32.55 -4.46 16.32
C THR A 235 31.32 -4.43 15.40
N VAL A 236 30.59 -3.32 15.42
CA VAL A 236 29.40 -3.13 14.57
C VAL A 236 29.78 -3.21 13.09
N GLU A 237 30.90 -2.59 12.72
CA GLU A 237 31.43 -2.58 11.35
C GLU A 237 31.77 -3.99 10.87
N GLN A 238 32.37 -4.81 11.72
CA GLN A 238 32.64 -6.23 11.41
C GLN A 238 31.35 -7.02 11.22
N LYS A 239 30.34 -6.85 12.10
CA LYS A 239 29.05 -7.56 11.98
C LYS A 239 28.33 -7.21 10.67
N ILE A 240 28.27 -5.93 10.31
CA ILE A 240 27.68 -5.46 9.06
C ILE A 240 28.40 -6.07 7.86
N ALA A 241 29.73 -5.95 7.82
CA ALA A 241 30.52 -6.42 6.69
C ALA A 241 30.42 -7.94 6.50
N ASP A 242 30.46 -8.71 7.59
CA ASP A 242 30.39 -10.17 7.51
C ASP A 242 28.99 -10.68 7.19
N PHE A 243 27.92 -10.04 7.71
CA PHE A 243 26.55 -10.40 7.35
C PHE A 243 26.29 -10.09 5.87
N TYR A 244 26.65 -8.89 5.42
CA TYR A 244 26.52 -8.49 4.02
C TYR A 244 27.31 -9.39 3.07
N HIS A 245 28.49 -9.85 3.49
CA HIS A 245 29.26 -10.84 2.73
C HIS A 245 28.50 -12.16 2.56
N THR A 246 27.83 -12.67 3.60
CA THR A 246 27.03 -13.91 3.47
C THR A 246 25.79 -13.75 2.57
N LEU A 247 25.24 -12.53 2.47
CA LEU A 247 24.11 -12.23 1.59
C LEU A 247 24.49 -12.32 0.11
N LEU A 248 25.66 -11.75 -0.24
CA LEU A 248 26.19 -11.72 -1.61
C LEU A 248 26.73 -13.07 -2.09
N ASP A 249 27.04 -14.00 -1.18
CA ASP A 249 27.64 -15.29 -1.49
C ASP A 249 26.61 -16.33 -1.98
N MET A 250 26.05 -16.08 -3.16
CA MET A 250 25.08 -17.00 -3.80
C MET A 250 25.68 -18.37 -4.11
N GLU A 251 27.00 -18.45 -4.30
CA GLU A 251 27.68 -19.73 -4.55
C GLU A 251 27.55 -20.67 -3.35
N ASN A 252 27.84 -20.19 -2.13
CA ASN A 252 27.68 -21.02 -0.93
C ASN A 252 26.21 -21.26 -0.58
N ARG A 253 25.32 -20.27 -0.78
CA ARG A 253 23.87 -20.46 -0.63
C ARG A 253 23.33 -21.57 -1.54
N ASN A 254 23.76 -21.62 -2.80
CA ASN A 254 23.38 -22.69 -3.73
C ASN A 254 23.95 -24.06 -3.32
N LYS A 255 25.18 -24.12 -2.79
CA LYS A 255 25.77 -25.37 -2.28
C LYS A 255 25.08 -25.91 -1.03
N GLU A 256 24.57 -25.01 -0.20
CA GLU A 256 23.79 -25.36 0.99
C GLU A 256 22.38 -25.82 0.62
N GLY A 257 21.73 -25.15 -0.33
CA GLY A 257 20.35 -25.44 -0.70
C GLY A 257 19.45 -25.37 0.53
N LEU A 258 18.82 -26.50 0.88
CA LEU A 258 17.92 -26.62 2.03
C LEU A 258 18.56 -27.14 3.31
N LYS A 259 19.85 -27.49 3.31
CA LYS A 259 20.52 -28.09 4.49
C LYS A 259 20.28 -27.32 5.80
N PRO A 260 20.27 -25.97 5.82
CA PRO A 260 19.98 -25.23 7.05
C PRO A 260 18.55 -25.39 7.59
N LEU A 261 17.60 -25.86 6.77
CA LEU A 261 16.20 -26.10 7.13
C LEU A 261 15.83 -27.57 7.33
N GLU A 262 16.61 -28.51 6.79
CA GLU A 262 16.29 -29.96 6.79
C GLU A 262 15.84 -30.45 8.18
N LYS A 263 16.59 -30.10 9.23
CA LYS A 263 16.25 -30.46 10.62
C LYS A 263 14.82 -30.06 11.00
N TYR A 264 14.38 -28.87 10.63
CA TYR A 264 13.07 -28.33 11.02
C TYR A 264 11.94 -28.91 10.16
N LEU A 265 12.21 -29.16 8.88
CA LEU A 265 11.29 -29.88 8.00
C LEU A 265 11.07 -31.32 8.50
N ASP A 266 12.15 -32.02 8.85
CA ASP A 266 12.11 -33.38 9.39
C ASP A 266 11.33 -33.45 10.72
N LEU A 267 11.48 -32.43 11.60
CA LEU A 267 10.72 -32.33 12.84
C LEU A 267 9.20 -32.25 12.57
N ALA A 268 8.78 -31.41 11.63
CA ALA A 268 7.38 -31.29 11.26
C ALA A 268 6.83 -32.57 10.60
N ASP A 269 7.59 -33.16 9.67
CA ASP A 269 7.18 -34.37 8.95
C ASP A 269 7.06 -35.59 9.85
N SER A 270 7.89 -35.66 10.90
CA SER A 270 7.93 -36.79 11.85
C SER A 270 6.75 -36.80 12.83
N ALA A 271 6.00 -35.71 12.97
CA ALA A 271 4.87 -35.63 13.89
C ALA A 271 3.77 -36.64 13.52
N SER A 272 3.39 -37.53 14.43
CA SER A 272 2.34 -38.54 14.19
C SER A 272 0.97 -38.14 14.72
N THR A 273 0.91 -37.04 15.47
CA THR A 273 -0.31 -36.43 15.99
C THR A 273 -0.22 -34.91 15.89
N ILE A 274 -1.36 -34.23 15.98
CA ILE A 274 -1.39 -32.77 15.99
C ILE A 274 -0.65 -32.19 17.20
N GLN A 275 -0.70 -32.85 18.36
CA GLN A 275 0.07 -32.43 19.53
C GLN A 275 1.58 -32.52 19.27
N GLU A 276 2.05 -33.57 18.61
CA GLU A 276 3.47 -33.70 18.23
C GLU A 276 3.89 -32.63 17.22
N LEU A 277 2.99 -32.20 16.32
CA LEU A 277 3.27 -31.09 15.40
C LEU A 277 3.41 -29.76 16.16
N LEU A 278 2.55 -29.51 17.16
CA LEU A 278 2.68 -28.35 18.04
C LEU A 278 4.03 -28.38 18.79
N ASP A 279 4.37 -29.52 19.39
CA ASP A 279 5.64 -29.70 20.10
C ASP A 279 6.85 -29.47 19.17
N ALA A 280 6.77 -29.90 17.91
CA ALA A 280 7.79 -29.61 16.90
C ALA A 280 7.91 -28.10 16.63
N THR A 281 6.79 -27.37 16.53
CA THR A 281 6.81 -25.92 16.29
C THR A 281 7.40 -25.13 17.45
N VAL A 282 7.27 -25.60 18.70
CA VAL A 282 7.98 -25.00 19.85
C VAL A 282 9.50 -25.09 19.66
N LEU A 283 10.00 -26.28 19.28
CA LEU A 283 11.43 -26.46 19.04
C LEU A 283 11.92 -25.58 17.89
N ILE A 284 11.15 -25.51 16.81
CA ILE A 284 11.43 -24.63 15.66
C ILE A 284 11.51 -23.17 16.12
N GLU A 285 10.54 -22.67 16.88
CA GLU A 285 10.54 -21.29 17.38
C GLU A 285 11.73 -21.02 18.31
N SER A 286 12.07 -21.97 19.19
CA SER A 286 13.20 -21.80 20.10
C SER A 286 14.54 -21.64 19.38
N GLU A 287 14.76 -22.36 18.28
CA GLU A 287 16.03 -22.37 17.56
C GLU A 287 16.11 -21.37 16.42
N THR A 288 14.96 -21.02 15.82
CA THR A 288 14.90 -20.13 14.64
C THR A 288 14.31 -18.75 14.96
N GLY A 289 13.60 -18.61 16.09
CA GLY A 289 12.76 -17.45 16.40
C GLY A 289 11.44 -17.38 15.62
N MET A 290 11.12 -18.40 14.82
CA MET A 290 9.94 -18.42 13.95
C MET A 290 8.96 -19.51 14.36
N ASN A 291 7.67 -19.18 14.43
CA ASN A 291 6.61 -20.14 14.63
C ASN A 291 5.77 -20.27 13.35
N PRO A 292 5.90 -21.37 12.59
CA PRO A 292 5.23 -21.53 11.30
C PRO A 292 3.78 -22.05 11.41
N LEU A 293 3.20 -22.13 12.61
CA LEU A 293 1.85 -22.68 12.82
C LEU A 293 0.95 -21.74 13.63
N LEU A 294 1.25 -21.53 14.92
CA LEU A 294 0.39 -20.80 15.85
C LEU A 294 1.24 -19.99 16.85
N GLY A 295 1.48 -18.72 16.53
CA GLY A 295 2.31 -17.84 17.34
C GLY A 295 1.54 -17.11 18.44
N PHE A 296 2.24 -16.87 19.56
CA PHE A 296 1.83 -15.92 20.60
C PHE A 296 2.97 -14.94 20.87
N GLY A 297 2.63 -13.69 21.21
CA GLY A 297 3.62 -12.63 21.37
C GLY A 297 3.19 -11.58 22.40
N PRO A 298 4.11 -11.07 23.23
CA PRO A 298 3.81 -9.95 24.12
C PRO A 298 3.57 -8.65 23.34
N SER A 299 2.53 -7.90 23.71
CA SER A 299 2.29 -6.54 23.24
C SER A 299 1.78 -5.67 24.38
N THR A 300 1.83 -4.34 24.24
CA THR A 300 1.32 -3.42 25.25
C THR A 300 -0.16 -3.68 25.49
N ASP A 301 -0.57 -3.82 26.75
CA ASP A 301 -1.98 -4.02 27.09
C ASP A 301 -2.77 -2.73 26.85
N LEU A 302 -3.88 -2.82 26.12
CA LEU A 302 -4.70 -1.64 25.81
C LEU A 302 -5.38 -1.03 27.04
N LEU A 303 -5.68 -1.80 28.09
CA LEU A 303 -6.31 -1.29 29.31
C LEU A 303 -5.30 -0.85 30.38
N ASP A 304 -4.03 -1.27 30.28
CA ASP A 304 -2.94 -0.80 31.13
C ASP A 304 -1.65 -0.69 30.31
N SER A 305 -1.40 0.50 29.80
CA SER A 305 -0.29 0.78 28.90
C SER A 305 1.10 0.74 29.55
N ASN A 306 1.19 0.40 30.84
CA ASN A 306 2.46 0.23 31.54
C ASN A 306 2.89 -1.24 31.65
N LYS A 307 2.06 -2.19 31.23
CA LYS A 307 2.38 -3.62 31.23
C LYS A 307 2.27 -4.22 29.81
N TYR A 308 2.95 -5.33 29.62
CA TYR A 308 2.74 -6.20 28.47
C TYR A 308 1.73 -7.30 28.80
N SER A 309 0.87 -7.62 27.83
CA SER A 309 -0.03 -8.78 27.85
C SER A 309 0.30 -9.70 26.68
N LEU A 310 -0.08 -10.97 26.79
CA LEU A 310 0.15 -11.95 25.72
C LEU A 310 -0.98 -11.84 24.69
N TYR A 311 -0.62 -11.68 23.42
CA TYR A 311 -1.56 -11.65 22.29
C TYR A 311 -1.43 -12.93 21.47
N GLY A 312 -2.55 -13.37 20.88
CA GLY A 312 -2.59 -14.51 19.97
C GLY A 312 -3.63 -14.32 18.87
N SER A 313 -3.27 -14.75 17.66
CA SER A 313 -4.16 -14.87 16.50
C SER A 313 -4.28 -16.34 16.10
N GLY A 314 -5.34 -16.69 15.36
CA GLY A 314 -5.44 -18.03 14.77
C GLY A 314 -4.48 -18.26 13.60
N LEU A 315 -4.68 -19.34 12.86
CA LEU A 315 -3.96 -19.63 11.62
C LEU A 315 -4.12 -18.48 10.62
N SER A 316 -3.06 -18.19 9.86
CA SER A 316 -3.06 -17.19 8.80
C SER A 316 -3.10 -17.82 7.41
N THR A 317 -3.47 -17.04 6.41
CA THR A 317 -3.41 -17.41 4.99
C THR A 317 -2.15 -16.85 4.32
N GLY A 318 -1.68 -17.48 3.24
CA GLY A 318 -0.50 -16.98 2.50
C GLY A 318 -0.82 -15.85 1.52
N LEU A 319 -2.10 -15.63 1.20
CA LEU A 319 -2.62 -14.45 0.53
C LEU A 319 -3.55 -13.65 1.46
N PRO A 320 -3.76 -12.34 1.20
CA PRO A 320 -4.83 -11.59 1.82
C PRO A 320 -6.18 -12.32 1.73
N ARG A 321 -6.93 -12.31 2.85
CA ARG A 321 -8.26 -12.90 2.96
C ARG A 321 -9.15 -12.60 1.74
N ASP A 322 -9.26 -11.33 1.39
CA ASP A 322 -10.19 -10.89 0.36
C ASP A 322 -9.78 -11.37 -1.03
N TYR A 323 -8.49 -11.53 -1.32
CA TYR A 323 -8.04 -12.15 -2.58
C TYR A 323 -8.46 -13.62 -2.68
N ILE A 324 -8.40 -14.36 -1.58
CA ILE A 324 -8.86 -15.76 -1.51
C ILE A 324 -10.39 -15.83 -1.66
N LEU A 325 -11.13 -14.90 -1.06
CA LEU A 325 -12.59 -14.89 -1.11
C LEU A 325 -13.19 -14.32 -2.39
N MET A 326 -12.43 -13.47 -3.12
CA MET A 326 -12.81 -13.01 -4.46
C MET A 326 -12.93 -14.18 -5.45
N GLY A 327 -12.16 -15.26 -5.25
CA GLY A 327 -12.20 -16.46 -6.10
C GLY A 327 -11.80 -16.16 -7.55
N ASN A 328 -10.74 -15.35 -7.74
CA ASN A 328 -10.22 -15.03 -9.06
C ASN A 328 -9.38 -16.22 -9.55
N PRO A 329 -9.80 -16.97 -10.59
CA PRO A 329 -9.12 -18.19 -11.00
C PRO A 329 -7.65 -18.01 -11.39
N GLN A 330 -7.26 -16.81 -11.82
CA GLN A 330 -5.87 -16.50 -12.17
C GLN A 330 -5.01 -16.32 -10.92
N VAL A 331 -5.53 -15.65 -9.89
CA VAL A 331 -4.84 -15.48 -8.60
C VAL A 331 -4.74 -16.81 -7.89
N ASP A 332 -5.84 -17.58 -7.87
CA ASP A 332 -5.91 -18.91 -7.25
C ASP A 332 -4.87 -19.85 -7.87
N ALA A 333 -4.86 -19.98 -9.20
CA ALA A 333 -3.91 -20.83 -9.91
C ALA A 333 -2.45 -20.38 -9.72
N MET A 334 -2.20 -19.07 -9.65
CA MET A 334 -0.87 -18.53 -9.42
C MET A 334 -0.37 -18.85 -7.99
N TYR A 335 -1.25 -18.77 -6.99
CA TYR A 335 -0.90 -19.10 -5.61
C TYR A 335 -0.69 -20.60 -5.39
N GLU A 336 -1.62 -21.44 -5.88
CA GLU A 336 -1.45 -22.89 -5.84
C GLU A 336 -0.17 -23.33 -6.58
N GLY A 337 0.14 -22.68 -7.71
CA GLY A 337 1.38 -22.90 -8.46
C GLY A 337 2.64 -22.57 -7.65
N LEU A 338 2.64 -21.47 -6.90
CA LEU A 338 3.73 -21.11 -5.99
C LEU A 338 3.91 -22.18 -4.91
N VAL A 339 2.83 -22.59 -4.24
CA VAL A 339 2.87 -23.61 -3.19
C VAL A 339 3.44 -24.92 -3.75
N ALA A 340 2.93 -25.39 -4.89
CA ALA A 340 3.39 -26.62 -5.53
C ALA A 340 4.88 -26.53 -5.92
N GLN A 341 5.32 -25.38 -6.45
CA GLN A 341 6.72 -25.16 -6.81
C GLN A 341 7.64 -25.24 -5.57
N PHE A 342 7.24 -24.62 -4.46
CA PHE A 342 7.99 -24.66 -3.21
C PHE A 342 8.08 -26.08 -2.64
N LEU A 343 6.97 -26.81 -2.64
CA LEU A 343 6.94 -28.21 -2.21
C LEU A 343 7.85 -29.07 -3.10
N ALA A 344 7.82 -28.88 -4.43
CA ALA A 344 8.68 -29.59 -5.36
C ALA A 344 10.17 -29.29 -5.15
N LEU A 345 10.54 -28.02 -4.97
CA LEU A 345 11.91 -27.60 -4.65
C LEU A 345 12.38 -28.19 -3.30
N SER A 346 11.46 -28.52 -2.40
CA SER A 346 11.72 -29.20 -1.12
C SER A 346 11.79 -30.73 -1.19
N GLY A 347 11.79 -31.30 -2.40
CA GLY A 347 11.95 -32.73 -2.65
C GLY A 347 10.66 -33.54 -2.70
N ILE A 348 9.48 -32.90 -2.66
CA ILE A 348 8.19 -33.59 -2.84
C ILE A 348 7.99 -33.85 -4.35
N PRO A 349 7.61 -35.07 -4.78
CA PRO A 349 7.33 -35.36 -6.19
C PRO A 349 6.28 -34.43 -6.79
N GLY A 350 6.44 -34.04 -8.07
CA GLY A 350 5.61 -32.99 -8.69
C GLY A 350 4.09 -33.23 -8.63
N GLU A 351 3.61 -34.45 -8.87
CA GLU A 351 2.18 -34.77 -8.75
C GLU A 351 1.67 -34.66 -7.31
N GLU A 352 2.46 -35.13 -6.34
CA GLU A 352 2.15 -35.02 -4.91
C GLU A 352 2.19 -33.55 -4.42
N ALA A 353 3.14 -32.76 -4.94
CA ALA A 353 3.26 -31.34 -4.62
C ALA A 353 2.02 -30.55 -5.07
N VAL A 354 1.48 -30.84 -6.26
CA VAL A 354 0.24 -30.23 -6.77
C VAL A 354 -0.97 -30.64 -5.92
N GLU A 355 -1.09 -31.92 -5.57
CA GLU A 355 -2.18 -32.39 -4.70
C GLU A 355 -2.16 -31.71 -3.32
N LYS A 356 -0.97 -31.63 -2.71
CA LYS A 356 -0.77 -30.97 -1.41
C LYS A 356 -1.03 -29.46 -1.48
N ALA A 357 -0.66 -28.81 -2.57
CA ALA A 357 -0.94 -27.39 -2.79
C ALA A 357 -2.44 -27.11 -2.82
N GLY A 358 -3.22 -27.91 -3.56
CA GLY A 358 -4.68 -27.77 -3.60
C GLY A 358 -5.32 -27.97 -2.22
N LYS A 359 -4.89 -28.98 -1.46
CA LYS A 359 -5.38 -29.20 -0.08
C LYS A 359 -5.02 -28.06 0.87
N LEU A 360 -3.82 -27.48 0.74
CA LEU A 360 -3.42 -26.31 1.52
C LEU A 360 -4.29 -25.10 1.17
N TYR A 361 -4.54 -24.86 -0.11
CA TYR A 361 -5.40 -23.78 -0.55
C TYR A 361 -6.85 -23.94 -0.04
N ASP A 362 -7.40 -25.15 -0.09
CA ASP A 362 -8.73 -25.44 0.47
C ASP A 362 -8.79 -25.17 1.98
N LEU A 363 -7.73 -25.52 2.73
CA LEU A 363 -7.62 -25.17 4.15
C LEU A 363 -7.59 -23.64 4.34
N GLU A 364 -6.78 -22.93 3.56
CA GLU A 364 -6.69 -21.47 3.63
C GLU A 364 -8.00 -20.76 3.26
N ARG A 365 -8.81 -21.32 2.36
CA ARG A 365 -10.17 -20.81 2.09
C ARG A 365 -11.09 -20.89 3.31
N ILE A 366 -10.98 -21.94 4.11
CA ILE A 366 -11.74 -22.08 5.37
C ILE A 366 -11.26 -21.05 6.40
N ILE A 367 -9.94 -20.83 6.49
CA ILE A 367 -9.32 -19.82 7.35
C ILE A 367 -9.79 -18.42 6.93
N ALA A 368 -9.68 -18.07 5.65
CA ALA A 368 -10.11 -16.78 5.10
C ALA A 368 -11.59 -16.50 5.39
N ALA A 369 -12.47 -17.48 5.15
CA ALA A 369 -13.90 -17.34 5.42
C ALA A 369 -14.24 -17.12 6.91
N SER A 370 -13.32 -17.47 7.82
CA SER A 370 -13.49 -17.35 9.27
C SER A 370 -12.71 -16.18 9.88
N THR A 371 -11.94 -15.47 9.07
CA THR A 371 -11.16 -14.28 9.45
C THR A 371 -12.05 -13.05 9.35
N MET A 372 -11.90 -12.09 10.29
CA MET A 372 -12.50 -10.76 10.19
C MET A 372 -12.13 -10.08 8.87
N SER A 373 -13.04 -9.26 8.34
CA SER A 373 -12.71 -8.34 7.24
C SER A 373 -11.69 -7.29 7.68
N ASN A 374 -10.99 -6.66 6.72
CA ASN A 374 -10.04 -5.58 7.02
C ASN A 374 -10.75 -4.40 7.72
N GLU A 375 -12.00 -4.11 7.35
CA GLU A 375 -12.83 -3.10 8.03
C GLU A 375 -13.04 -3.46 9.51
N GLU A 376 -13.46 -4.69 9.80
CA GLU A 376 -13.70 -5.13 11.18
C GLU A 376 -12.39 -5.12 11.99
N ALA A 377 -11.29 -5.57 11.41
CA ALA A 377 -9.97 -5.61 12.05
C ALA A 377 -9.36 -4.21 12.29
N SER A 378 -9.77 -3.20 11.52
CA SER A 378 -9.31 -1.81 11.67
C SER A 378 -9.86 -1.12 12.93
N ARG A 379 -10.87 -1.70 13.60
CA ARG A 379 -11.48 -1.16 14.81
C ARG A 379 -10.84 -1.76 16.05
N VAL A 380 -10.25 -0.93 16.89
CA VAL A 380 -9.46 -1.37 18.05
C VAL A 380 -10.27 -2.21 19.06
N GLU A 381 -11.56 -1.91 19.22
CA GLU A 381 -12.47 -2.65 20.09
C GLU A 381 -12.71 -4.10 19.65
N ASN A 382 -12.58 -4.39 18.34
CA ASN A 382 -12.80 -5.73 17.80
C ASN A 382 -11.62 -6.66 18.05
N VAL A 383 -10.41 -6.11 18.19
CA VAL A 383 -9.15 -6.89 18.33
C VAL A 383 -8.72 -7.08 19.78
N TYR A 384 -9.45 -6.53 20.76
CA TYR A 384 -9.14 -6.66 22.18
C TYR A 384 -10.11 -7.59 22.90
N ASN A 385 -9.87 -8.91 22.82
CA ASN A 385 -10.71 -9.92 23.45
C ASN A 385 -9.92 -10.70 24.51
N PRO A 386 -9.89 -10.26 25.78
CA PRO A 386 -9.22 -10.99 26.85
C PRO A 386 -9.94 -12.32 27.12
N VAL A 387 -9.19 -13.41 27.05
CA VAL A 387 -9.65 -14.77 27.37
C VAL A 387 -8.76 -15.39 28.44
N SER A 388 -9.36 -16.15 29.35
CA SER A 388 -8.58 -16.92 30.33
C SER A 388 -7.86 -18.08 29.63
N ARG A 389 -6.74 -18.57 30.21
CA ARG A 389 -6.08 -19.81 29.72
C ARG A 389 -7.06 -20.98 29.60
N ALA A 390 -7.98 -21.11 30.55
CA ALA A 390 -8.97 -22.18 30.57
C ALA A 390 -9.99 -22.05 29.42
N ASP A 391 -10.41 -20.82 29.09
CA ASP A 391 -11.34 -20.58 27.99
C ASP A 391 -10.65 -20.70 26.63
N LEU A 392 -9.38 -20.29 26.53
CA LEU A 392 -8.56 -20.58 25.35
C LEU A 392 -8.46 -22.09 25.14
N ALA A 393 -8.12 -22.87 26.17
CA ALA A 393 -8.01 -24.33 26.07
C ALA A 393 -9.32 -25.00 25.60
N LYS A 394 -10.49 -24.46 25.96
CA LYS A 394 -11.79 -24.98 25.47
C LYS A 394 -11.99 -24.77 23.96
N MET A 395 -11.31 -23.81 23.35
CA MET A 395 -11.36 -23.59 21.90
C MET A 395 -10.58 -24.67 21.13
N PHE A 396 -9.67 -25.38 21.80
CA PHE A 396 -8.75 -26.36 21.20
C PHE A 396 -9.02 -27.78 21.73
N PRO A 397 -10.02 -28.51 21.19
CA PRO A 397 -10.45 -29.80 21.75
C PRO A 397 -9.46 -30.95 21.54
N TYR A 398 -8.50 -30.83 20.62
CA TYR A 398 -7.60 -31.92 20.21
C TYR A 398 -6.13 -31.73 20.65
N VAL A 399 -5.80 -30.61 21.30
CA VAL A 399 -4.44 -30.30 21.77
C VAL A 399 -4.44 -29.75 23.19
N ASP A 400 -3.34 -29.94 23.90
CA ASP A 400 -3.12 -29.33 25.22
C ASP A 400 -2.57 -27.91 25.04
N MET A 401 -3.47 -26.93 24.98
CA MET A 401 -3.07 -25.52 24.91
C MET A 401 -2.36 -25.01 26.18
N GLY A 402 -2.59 -25.66 27.31
CA GLY A 402 -1.89 -25.34 28.56
C GLY A 402 -0.40 -25.63 28.41
N LYS A 403 -0.08 -26.88 28.06
CA LYS A 403 1.28 -27.31 27.70
C LYS A 403 1.85 -26.46 26.57
N TYR A 404 1.01 -26.18 25.55
CA TYR A 404 1.17 -25.19 24.50
C TYR A 404 2.03 -23.99 24.91
N LEU A 405 1.37 -23.18 25.71
CA LEU A 405 1.88 -21.91 26.22
C LEU A 405 3.04 -22.09 27.20
N ASP A 406 3.03 -23.15 28.01
CA ASP A 406 4.10 -23.39 28.98
C ASP A 406 5.43 -23.68 28.26
N ASP A 407 5.41 -24.52 27.22
CA ASP A 407 6.58 -24.89 26.42
C ASP A 407 7.09 -23.73 25.56
N LEU A 408 6.21 -22.80 25.15
CA LEU A 408 6.59 -21.53 24.53
C LEU A 408 7.17 -20.50 25.52
N GLU A 409 7.28 -20.83 26.80
CA GLU A 409 7.72 -19.97 27.92
C GLU A 409 6.71 -18.87 28.31
N TYR A 410 5.44 -19.04 27.96
CA TYR A 410 4.34 -18.13 28.29
C TYR A 410 3.48 -18.57 29.48
N GLY A 411 3.92 -19.57 30.24
CA GLY A 411 3.15 -20.12 31.36
C GLY A 411 2.77 -19.13 32.48
N SER A 412 3.44 -17.98 32.55
CA SER A 412 3.12 -16.90 33.49
C SER A 412 1.93 -16.03 33.09
N ALA A 413 1.54 -16.03 31.81
CA ALA A 413 0.40 -15.27 31.31
C ALA A 413 -0.92 -15.85 31.86
N LYS A 414 -1.73 -15.05 32.54
CA LYS A 414 -3.02 -15.52 33.10
C LYS A 414 -4.16 -15.41 32.10
N GLU A 415 -4.06 -14.41 31.24
CA GLU A 415 -5.03 -14.05 30.21
C GLU A 415 -4.27 -13.85 28.90
N ILE A 416 -4.97 -14.09 27.80
CA ILE A 416 -4.47 -13.91 26.44
C ILE A 416 -5.45 -12.96 25.75
N ILE A 417 -4.93 -11.95 25.06
CA ILE A 417 -5.74 -11.10 24.19
C ILE A 417 -5.84 -11.78 22.83
N VAL A 418 -7.02 -12.29 22.50
CA VAL A 418 -7.30 -12.91 21.20
C VAL A 418 -7.75 -11.83 20.23
N THR A 419 -7.03 -11.67 19.12
CA THR A 419 -7.31 -10.60 18.15
C THR A 419 -8.48 -10.90 17.23
N ASP A 420 -8.78 -12.18 16.99
CA ASP A 420 -9.96 -12.65 16.27
C ASP A 420 -10.49 -13.92 16.94
N VAL A 421 -11.58 -13.78 17.71
CA VAL A 421 -12.15 -14.89 18.49
C VAL A 421 -12.77 -15.97 17.59
N ASN A 422 -13.34 -15.58 16.45
CA ASN A 422 -13.97 -16.54 15.54
C ASN A 422 -12.90 -17.35 14.81
N LEU A 423 -11.86 -16.68 14.31
CA LEU A 423 -10.71 -17.34 13.70
C LEU A 423 -9.96 -18.23 14.70
N MET A 424 -9.78 -17.79 15.94
CA MET A 424 -9.12 -18.58 16.99
C MET A 424 -9.89 -19.87 17.29
N LYS A 425 -11.22 -19.80 17.43
CA LYS A 425 -12.06 -21.01 17.57
C LYS A 425 -11.93 -21.92 16.36
N LYS A 426 -11.99 -21.34 15.15
CA LYS A 426 -11.86 -22.13 13.93
C LYS A 426 -10.50 -22.81 13.84
N THR A 427 -9.45 -22.11 14.25
CA THR A 427 -8.09 -22.66 14.35
C THR A 427 -8.07 -23.86 15.27
N GLY A 428 -8.68 -23.78 16.46
CA GLY A 428 -8.74 -24.92 17.37
C GLY A 428 -9.52 -26.12 16.82
N GLU A 429 -10.56 -25.91 16.01
CA GLU A 429 -11.23 -26.99 15.26
C GLU A 429 -10.34 -27.60 14.18
N LEU A 430 -9.55 -26.77 13.48
CA LEU A 430 -8.69 -27.18 12.38
C LEU A 430 -7.44 -27.93 12.86
N LEU A 431 -6.90 -27.61 14.04
CA LEU A 431 -5.80 -28.33 14.67
C LEU A 431 -6.27 -29.68 15.20
N SER A 432 -6.45 -30.65 14.30
CA SER A 432 -6.87 -32.02 14.58
C SER A 432 -6.01 -33.04 13.82
N ASP A 433 -6.01 -34.28 14.27
CA ASP A 433 -5.30 -35.38 13.59
C ASP A 433 -5.86 -35.65 12.17
N GLU A 434 -7.13 -35.31 11.91
CA GLU A 434 -7.74 -35.42 10.58
C GLU A 434 -7.07 -34.48 9.57
N ASN A 435 -6.65 -33.29 10.01
CA ASN A 435 -6.00 -32.30 9.16
C ASN A 435 -4.46 -32.38 9.21
N LEU A 436 -3.88 -33.34 9.93
CA LEU A 436 -2.46 -33.40 10.23
C LEU A 436 -1.58 -33.30 8.98
N ASP A 437 -1.89 -34.05 7.93
CA ASP A 437 -1.07 -34.06 6.70
C ASP A 437 -1.09 -32.70 5.97
N THR A 438 -2.23 -32.01 5.98
CA THR A 438 -2.35 -30.66 5.42
C THR A 438 -1.64 -29.64 6.32
N LEU A 439 -1.70 -29.78 7.64
CA LEU A 439 -1.03 -28.89 8.59
C LEU A 439 0.50 -29.08 8.60
N LYS A 440 1.01 -30.28 8.35
CA LYS A 440 2.43 -30.49 8.05
C LYS A 440 2.84 -29.76 6.78
N THR A 441 2.01 -29.82 5.75
CA THR A 441 2.23 -29.07 4.50
C THR A 441 2.22 -27.56 4.76
N TYR A 442 1.29 -27.07 5.59
CA TYR A 442 1.21 -25.67 6.04
C TYR A 442 2.51 -25.24 6.74
N VAL A 443 2.99 -26.01 7.72
CA VAL A 443 4.25 -25.73 8.44
C VAL A 443 5.46 -25.73 7.50
N ARG A 444 5.56 -26.74 6.63
CA ARG A 444 6.62 -26.86 5.62
C ARG A 444 6.62 -25.65 4.68
N PHE A 445 5.46 -25.32 4.10
CA PHE A 445 5.33 -24.17 3.21
C PHE A 445 5.65 -22.86 3.93
N GLY A 446 5.14 -22.68 5.15
CA GLY A 446 5.44 -21.52 6.01
C GLY A 446 6.93 -21.34 6.28
N LEU A 447 7.67 -22.42 6.57
CA LEU A 447 9.13 -22.36 6.72
C LEU A 447 9.84 -21.98 5.42
N LEU A 448 9.45 -22.59 4.30
CA LEU A 448 10.09 -22.34 3.01
C LEU A 448 9.81 -20.92 2.50
N VAL A 449 8.56 -20.45 2.55
CA VAL A 449 8.19 -19.12 2.03
C VAL A 449 8.81 -17.99 2.85
N ASN A 450 8.84 -18.12 4.18
CA ASN A 450 9.44 -17.10 5.06
C ASN A 450 10.97 -17.02 4.95
N THR A 451 11.62 -18.04 4.39
CA THR A 451 13.09 -18.09 4.24
C THR A 451 13.54 -18.06 2.78
N ALA A 452 12.61 -18.06 1.82
CA ALA A 452 12.88 -18.20 0.39
C ALA A 452 13.96 -17.26 -0.15
N SER A 453 13.89 -15.98 0.25
CA SER A 453 14.84 -14.93 -0.17
C SER A 453 16.26 -15.13 0.37
N LEU A 454 16.42 -15.98 1.39
CA LEU A 454 17.67 -16.29 2.10
C LEU A 454 18.29 -17.64 1.70
N LEU A 455 17.57 -18.47 0.94
CA LEU A 455 18.00 -19.80 0.49
C LEU A 455 18.78 -19.73 -0.83
N SER A 456 18.77 -20.81 -1.62
CA SER A 456 19.35 -20.87 -2.97
C SER A 456 18.58 -20.00 -3.96
N GLN A 457 19.20 -19.80 -5.13
CA GLN A 457 18.63 -19.00 -6.22
C GLN A 457 17.26 -19.49 -6.66
N ASP A 458 17.03 -20.80 -6.76
CA ASP A 458 15.75 -21.35 -7.22
C ASP A 458 14.56 -20.95 -6.32
N PHE A 459 14.74 -20.95 -4.99
CA PHE A 459 13.70 -20.51 -4.05
C PHE A 459 13.44 -19.01 -4.15
N ARG A 460 14.52 -18.22 -4.25
CA ARG A 460 14.42 -16.77 -4.40
C ARG A 460 13.73 -16.39 -5.71
N ASP A 461 14.09 -17.04 -6.82
CA ASP A 461 13.52 -16.77 -8.13
C ASP A 461 12.04 -17.15 -8.19
N ALA A 462 11.63 -18.24 -7.53
CA ALA A 462 10.23 -18.65 -7.43
C ALA A 462 9.37 -17.59 -6.70
N ILE A 463 9.77 -17.13 -5.52
CA ILE A 463 8.99 -16.10 -4.79
C ILE A 463 9.00 -14.76 -5.53
N MET A 464 10.14 -14.36 -6.12
CA MET A 464 10.23 -13.13 -6.90
C MET A 464 9.35 -13.20 -8.16
N ALA A 465 9.25 -14.35 -8.83
CA ALA A 465 8.37 -14.53 -9.98
C ALA A 465 6.89 -14.39 -9.60
N PHE A 466 6.48 -14.97 -8.47
CA PHE A 466 5.15 -14.79 -7.93
C PHE A 466 4.86 -13.31 -7.62
N GLN A 467 5.74 -12.65 -6.85
CA GLN A 467 5.58 -11.23 -6.50
C GLN A 467 5.51 -10.33 -7.73
N ARG A 468 6.32 -10.61 -8.77
CA ARG A 468 6.26 -9.85 -10.03
C ARG A 468 4.89 -9.95 -10.70
N THR A 469 4.35 -11.15 -10.81
CA THR A 469 3.04 -11.36 -11.43
C THR A 469 1.93 -10.77 -10.55
N PHE A 470 1.97 -11.03 -9.25
CA PHE A 470 0.93 -10.60 -8.32
C PHE A 470 0.83 -9.08 -8.21
N TYR A 471 1.97 -8.37 -8.16
CA TYR A 471 2.01 -6.91 -8.06
C TYR A 471 2.20 -6.19 -9.40
N GLY A 472 2.29 -6.91 -10.52
CA GLY A 472 2.49 -6.33 -11.86
C GLY A 472 3.88 -5.69 -12.07
N ILE A 473 4.92 -6.17 -11.38
CA ILE A 473 6.28 -5.63 -11.46
C ILE A 473 6.97 -6.13 -12.74
N SER A 474 7.45 -5.19 -13.54
CA SER A 474 8.06 -5.44 -14.86
C SER A 474 9.52 -5.88 -14.83
N THR A 475 10.28 -5.51 -13.80
CA THR A 475 11.73 -5.80 -13.69
C THR A 475 12.12 -6.09 -12.25
N SER A 476 13.16 -6.89 -12.02
CA SER A 476 13.60 -7.28 -10.67
C SER A 476 14.68 -6.36 -10.12
N LEU A 477 14.74 -6.23 -8.79
CA LEU A 477 15.89 -5.63 -8.10
C LEU A 477 17.19 -6.37 -8.44
N SER A 478 18.33 -5.66 -8.36
CA SER A 478 19.64 -6.29 -8.45
C SER A 478 19.94 -7.17 -7.22
N ASP A 479 20.89 -8.10 -7.35
CA ASP A 479 21.37 -8.90 -6.23
C ASP A 479 21.95 -8.03 -5.10
N GLU A 480 22.64 -6.94 -5.45
CA GLU A 480 23.21 -6.00 -4.48
C GLU A 480 22.11 -5.26 -3.71
N ASP A 481 21.03 -4.85 -4.40
CA ASP A 481 19.87 -4.19 -3.77
C ASP A 481 19.14 -5.14 -2.83
N ILE A 482 18.92 -6.40 -3.24
CA ILE A 482 18.25 -7.40 -2.40
C ILE A 482 19.10 -7.74 -1.18
N ALA A 483 20.42 -7.88 -1.34
CA ALA A 483 21.34 -8.05 -0.22
C ALA A 483 21.27 -6.83 0.71
N PHE A 484 21.29 -5.61 0.17
CA PHE A 484 21.26 -4.41 0.99
C PHE A 484 19.94 -4.27 1.77
N ASN A 485 18.80 -4.50 1.12
CA ASN A 485 17.50 -4.43 1.77
C ASN A 485 17.38 -5.44 2.91
N THR A 486 17.95 -6.65 2.74
CA THR A 486 17.99 -7.67 3.78
C THR A 486 18.94 -7.29 4.93
N LEU A 487 20.10 -6.69 4.62
CA LEU A 487 20.96 -6.11 5.64
C LEU A 487 20.23 -5.01 6.42
N ASN A 488 19.51 -4.12 5.72
CA ASN A 488 18.80 -3.01 6.35
C ASN A 488 17.68 -3.49 7.26
N SER A 489 16.92 -4.52 6.87
CA SER A 489 15.87 -5.08 7.73
C SER A 489 16.43 -5.72 9.01
N VAL A 490 17.61 -6.34 8.94
CA VAL A 490 18.22 -7.05 10.08
C VAL A 490 19.05 -6.14 10.99
N MET A 491 19.72 -5.13 10.43
CA MET A 491 20.67 -4.26 11.14
C MET A 491 20.29 -2.77 11.07
N ALA A 492 18.99 -2.48 10.94
CA ALA A 492 18.45 -1.12 10.82
C ALA A 492 18.87 -0.18 11.95
N SER A 493 19.03 -0.66 13.19
CA SER A 493 19.45 0.15 14.34
C SER A 493 20.88 0.70 14.16
N TYR A 494 21.79 -0.13 13.67
CA TYR A 494 23.18 0.26 13.39
C TYR A 494 23.24 1.24 12.22
N LEU A 495 22.55 0.93 11.13
CA LEU A 495 22.53 1.77 9.94
C LEU A 495 21.83 3.12 10.20
N GLY A 496 20.74 3.12 10.97
CA GLY A 496 20.04 4.34 11.38
C GLY A 496 20.92 5.28 12.20
N ARG A 497 21.77 4.74 13.08
CA ARG A 497 22.76 5.55 13.80
C ARG A 497 23.78 6.18 12.85
N MET A 498 24.35 5.40 11.95
CA MET A 498 25.30 5.90 10.94
C MET A 498 24.67 6.94 10.00
N TYR A 499 23.39 6.77 9.66
CA TYR A 499 22.64 7.72 8.86
C TYR A 499 22.51 9.08 9.57
N VAL A 500 22.05 9.08 10.82
CA VAL A 500 21.86 10.30 11.61
C VAL A 500 23.17 11.04 11.80
N GLU A 501 24.24 10.32 12.17
CA GLU A 501 25.57 10.90 12.38
C GLU A 501 26.11 11.62 11.13
N LYS A 502 25.66 11.22 9.93
CA LYS A 502 26.18 11.74 8.65
C LYS A 502 25.24 12.73 7.94
N TYR A 503 23.92 12.57 8.08
CA TYR A 503 22.94 13.23 7.20
C TYR A 503 21.90 14.09 7.93
N PHE A 504 21.85 14.10 9.26
CA PHE A 504 20.84 14.87 10.00
C PHE A 504 21.46 15.91 10.94
N SER A 505 20.88 17.11 11.01
CA SER A 505 21.42 18.22 11.79
C SER A 505 20.59 18.52 13.04
N ALA A 506 21.26 19.01 14.09
CA ALA A 506 20.59 19.46 15.31
C ALA A 506 19.70 20.70 15.08
N GLU A 507 20.01 21.50 14.06
CA GLU A 507 19.23 22.67 13.66
C GLU A 507 17.88 22.26 13.07
N ALA A 508 17.87 21.30 12.14
CA ALA A 508 16.64 20.74 11.58
C ALA A 508 15.75 20.14 12.68
N LYS A 509 16.34 19.39 13.63
CA LYS A 509 15.61 18.86 14.78
C LYS A 509 14.88 19.96 15.56
N LYS A 510 15.59 21.03 15.90
CA LYS A 510 15.03 22.14 16.69
C LYS A 510 13.93 22.90 15.95
N ASP A 511 14.10 23.10 14.65
CA ASP A 511 13.11 23.78 13.82
C ASP A 511 11.82 22.95 13.70
N VAL A 512 11.94 21.64 13.44
CA VAL A 512 10.79 20.72 13.42
C VAL A 512 10.09 20.65 14.78
N GLU A 513 10.85 20.61 15.89
CA GLU A 513 10.27 20.71 17.25
C GLU A 513 9.44 21.99 17.44
N SER A 514 9.82 23.11 16.80
CA SER A 514 9.04 24.34 16.84
C SER A 514 7.74 24.24 16.05
N ILE A 515 7.76 23.61 14.87
CA ILE A 515 6.55 23.34 14.06
C ILE A 515 5.57 22.48 14.86
N VAL A 516 6.06 21.43 15.54
CA VAL A 516 5.23 20.59 16.42
C VAL A 516 4.59 21.42 17.53
N ALA A 517 5.35 22.30 18.19
CA ALA A 517 4.83 23.14 19.26
C ALA A 517 3.71 24.08 18.78
N ASP A 518 3.86 24.66 17.59
CA ASP A 518 2.84 25.51 16.99
C ASP A 518 1.57 24.73 16.66
N ILE A 519 1.70 23.52 16.11
CA ILE A 519 0.56 22.64 15.81
C ILE A 519 -0.18 22.22 17.07
N ILE A 520 0.52 21.81 18.14
CA ILE A 520 -0.11 21.49 19.43
C ILE A 520 -0.86 22.70 20.00
N ALA A 521 -0.26 23.89 19.93
CA ALA A 521 -0.89 25.12 20.40
C ALA A 521 -2.16 25.44 19.60
N THR A 522 -2.15 25.26 18.29
CA THR A 522 -3.32 25.50 17.43
C THR A 522 -4.42 24.46 17.65
N PHE A 523 -4.10 23.17 17.74
CA PHE A 523 -5.08 22.13 18.08
C PHE A 523 -5.80 22.44 19.39
N LYS A 524 -5.09 22.94 20.40
CA LYS A 524 -5.70 23.35 21.67
C LYS A 524 -6.75 24.45 21.46
N LYS A 525 -6.42 25.51 20.70
CA LYS A 525 -7.37 26.59 20.37
C LYS A 525 -8.61 26.05 19.64
N ARG A 526 -8.40 25.13 18.69
CA ARG A 526 -9.49 24.49 17.93
C ARG A 526 -10.42 23.71 18.84
N ILE A 527 -9.89 22.82 19.68
CA ILE A 527 -10.67 22.04 20.65
C ILE A 527 -11.49 22.96 21.57
N GLU A 528 -10.89 24.06 22.04
CA GLU A 528 -11.59 25.06 22.87
C GLU A 528 -12.77 25.71 22.12
N ALA A 529 -12.67 25.90 20.81
CA ALA A 529 -13.68 26.53 19.96
C ALA A 529 -14.81 25.60 19.47
N LEU A 530 -14.66 24.27 19.54
CA LEU A 530 -15.66 23.31 19.02
C LEU A 530 -17.05 23.52 19.65
N ASP A 531 -18.07 23.78 18.84
CA ASP A 531 -19.43 24.05 19.32
C ASP A 531 -20.23 22.78 19.69
N TRP A 532 -19.77 21.63 19.19
CA TRP A 532 -20.44 20.34 19.31
C TRP A 532 -19.95 19.49 20.50
N MET A 533 -18.88 19.90 21.19
CA MET A 533 -18.33 19.21 22.37
C MET A 533 -18.65 19.95 23.66
N SER A 534 -19.12 19.23 24.68
CA SER A 534 -19.30 19.79 26.01
C SER A 534 -17.97 20.24 26.67
N PRO A 535 -18.01 21.19 27.64
CA PRO A 535 -16.81 21.61 28.36
C PRO A 535 -16.04 20.46 29.03
N ALA A 536 -16.74 19.43 29.51
CA ALA A 536 -16.11 18.29 30.18
C ALA A 536 -15.27 17.44 29.22
N THR A 537 -15.80 17.15 28.02
CA THR A 537 -15.07 16.38 27.01
C THR A 537 -13.91 17.19 26.43
N LYS A 538 -14.07 18.51 26.26
CA LYS A 538 -12.98 19.41 25.85
C LYS A 538 -11.82 19.40 26.85
N GLU A 539 -12.11 19.45 28.15
CA GLU A 539 -11.07 19.37 29.19
C GLU A 539 -10.26 18.08 29.08
N LYS A 540 -10.93 16.95 28.81
CA LYS A 540 -10.27 15.65 28.59
C LYS A 540 -9.44 15.60 27.31
N ALA A 541 -9.97 16.09 26.19
CA ALA A 541 -9.24 16.17 24.93
C ALA A 541 -7.99 17.05 25.07
N ILE A 542 -8.08 18.19 25.75
CA ILE A 542 -6.94 19.08 26.02
C ILE A 542 -5.93 18.42 26.97
N SER A 543 -6.39 17.69 28.00
CA SER A 543 -5.51 16.93 28.90
C SER A 543 -4.68 15.89 28.12
N LYS A 544 -5.33 15.18 27.20
CA LYS A 544 -4.68 14.22 26.30
C LYS A 544 -3.68 14.90 25.37
N LEU A 545 -4.08 15.97 24.70
CA LEU A 545 -3.22 16.77 23.81
C LEU A 545 -1.94 17.24 24.53
N ASN A 546 -2.09 17.81 25.73
CA ASN A 546 -0.95 18.29 26.52
C ASN A 546 -0.02 17.17 27.02
N SER A 547 -0.50 15.92 26.99
CA SER A 547 0.26 14.75 27.42
C SER A 547 0.95 14.01 26.27
N ILE A 548 0.75 14.47 25.03
CA ILE A 548 1.42 13.89 23.85
C ILE A 548 2.93 14.04 24.01
N LYS A 549 3.65 12.92 23.88
CA LYS A 549 5.12 12.90 23.83
C LYS A 549 5.58 13.06 22.40
N VAL A 550 6.60 13.89 22.21
CA VAL A 550 7.15 14.18 20.87
C VAL A 550 8.54 13.58 20.76
N LYS A 551 8.78 12.81 19.70
CA LYS A 551 10.08 12.21 19.38
C LYS A 551 10.52 12.65 17.96
N VAL A 552 11.60 13.42 17.86
CA VAL A 552 12.09 13.98 16.58
C VAL A 552 13.50 13.51 16.26
N GLY A 553 13.68 13.02 15.03
CA GLY A 553 14.93 12.61 14.44
C GLY A 553 15.38 11.21 14.84
N TYR A 554 15.77 11.04 16.11
CA TYR A 554 16.47 9.84 16.58
C TYR A 554 16.35 9.66 18.10
N PRO A 555 16.54 8.43 18.63
CA PRO A 555 16.47 8.19 20.07
C PRO A 555 17.64 8.82 20.83
N ASP A 556 17.38 9.29 22.05
CA ASP A 556 18.42 9.83 22.95
C ASP A 556 19.39 8.75 23.47
N LYS A 557 18.97 7.47 23.43
CA LYS A 557 19.74 6.30 23.85
C LYS A 557 19.74 5.26 22.74
N TRP A 558 20.92 4.73 22.44
CA TRP A 558 21.10 3.67 21.47
C TRP A 558 21.21 2.32 22.16
N GLU A 559 20.33 1.40 21.83
CA GLU A 559 20.45 -0.01 22.20
C GLU A 559 21.36 -0.73 21.20
N ASP A 560 22.10 -1.74 21.67
CA ASP A 560 22.82 -2.67 20.80
C ASP A 560 22.07 -4.00 20.78
N PRO A 561 21.14 -4.21 19.83
CA PRO A 561 20.32 -5.41 19.79
C PRO A 561 21.12 -6.67 19.47
N LEU A 562 22.35 -6.54 18.96
CA LEU A 562 23.20 -7.68 18.60
C LEU A 562 24.42 -7.82 19.50
N ALA A 563 24.50 -7.14 20.66
CA ALA A 563 25.67 -7.12 21.54
C ALA A 563 26.22 -8.51 21.92
N GLY A 564 25.34 -9.54 21.99
CA GLY A 564 25.70 -10.93 22.30
C GLY A 564 25.73 -11.89 21.11
N ILE A 565 25.49 -11.42 19.89
CA ILE A 565 25.36 -12.26 18.69
C ILE A 565 26.64 -12.19 17.86
N SER A 566 27.23 -13.34 17.58
CA SER A 566 28.37 -13.47 16.69
C SER A 566 27.89 -13.81 15.28
N ILE A 567 28.07 -12.87 14.35
CA ILE A 567 27.89 -13.12 12.92
C ILE A 567 29.06 -13.96 12.42
N LYS A 568 28.77 -15.03 11.69
CA LYS A 568 29.78 -15.95 11.14
C LYS A 568 29.69 -15.98 9.62
N THR A 569 30.82 -15.83 8.95
CA THR A 569 30.90 -16.04 7.51
C THR A 569 30.92 -17.52 7.17
N TYR A 570 30.75 -17.86 5.89
CA TYR A 570 30.95 -19.23 5.40
C TYR A 570 32.36 -19.77 5.69
N LYS A 571 33.39 -18.90 5.70
CA LYS A 571 34.77 -19.28 6.04
C LYS A 571 34.93 -19.68 7.50
N ASP A 572 34.08 -19.15 8.38
CA ASP A 572 34.06 -19.45 9.81
C ASP A 572 33.11 -20.61 10.17
N GLY A 573 32.59 -21.32 9.16
CA GLY A 573 31.61 -22.39 9.32
C GLY A 573 30.20 -21.90 9.70
N GLY A 574 29.87 -20.64 9.37
CA GLY A 574 28.52 -20.09 9.46
C GLY A 574 27.74 -20.23 8.15
N SER A 575 26.51 -19.71 8.16
CA SER A 575 25.66 -19.58 6.98
C SER A 575 24.77 -18.34 7.11
N LEU A 576 24.24 -17.84 5.98
CA LEU A 576 23.28 -16.72 6.01
C LEU A 576 22.08 -17.06 6.90
N LEU A 577 21.44 -18.20 6.66
CA LEU A 577 20.25 -18.59 7.42
C LEU A 577 20.57 -18.86 8.89
N GLY A 578 21.74 -19.43 9.19
CA GLY A 578 22.19 -19.63 10.57
C GLY A 578 22.41 -18.30 11.32
N ASN A 579 22.93 -17.27 10.65
CA ASN A 579 23.03 -15.93 11.23
C ASN A 579 21.64 -15.34 11.48
N VAL A 580 20.71 -15.47 10.53
CA VAL A 580 19.33 -14.98 10.68
C VAL A 580 18.62 -15.68 11.84
N PHE A 581 18.71 -17.01 11.96
CA PHE A 581 18.14 -17.75 13.07
C PHE A 581 18.73 -17.36 14.43
N ALA A 582 20.05 -17.13 14.50
CA ALA A 582 20.67 -16.64 15.73
C ALA A 582 20.13 -15.27 16.17
N ILE A 583 19.87 -14.38 15.20
CA ILE A 583 19.29 -13.05 15.45
C ILE A 583 17.82 -13.16 15.84
N SER A 584 17.02 -13.87 15.06
CA SER A 584 15.58 -14.03 15.28
C SER A 584 15.27 -14.77 16.58
N SER A 585 16.01 -15.83 16.93
CA SER A 585 15.86 -16.55 18.20
C SER A 585 16.18 -15.66 19.41
N ALA A 586 17.23 -14.83 19.32
CA ALA A 586 17.56 -13.88 20.37
C ALA A 586 16.48 -12.80 20.53
N SER A 587 15.94 -12.28 19.42
CA SER A 587 14.82 -11.34 19.42
C SER A 587 13.56 -11.93 20.04
N ALA A 588 13.20 -13.17 19.66
CA ALA A 588 12.07 -13.88 20.25
C ALA A 588 12.24 -14.06 21.77
N LYS A 589 13.44 -14.43 22.22
CA LYS A 589 13.75 -14.56 23.66
C LYS A 589 13.66 -13.23 24.40
N GLU A 590 14.14 -12.13 23.81
CA GLU A 590 14.00 -10.80 24.39
C GLU A 590 12.53 -10.41 24.50
N SER A 591 11.76 -10.61 23.43
CA SER A 591 10.32 -10.35 23.37
C SER A 591 9.57 -11.10 24.48
N LYS A 592 9.82 -12.41 24.65
CA LYS A 592 9.23 -13.22 25.74
C LYS A 592 9.50 -12.65 27.12
N SER A 593 10.68 -12.08 27.35
CA SER A 593 11.04 -11.47 28.64
C SER A 593 10.19 -10.24 28.99
N LEU A 594 9.54 -9.59 28.01
CA LEU A 594 8.76 -8.38 28.19
C LEU A 594 7.55 -8.58 29.10
N LEU A 595 6.91 -9.75 29.10
CA LEU A 595 5.75 -10.02 29.98
C LEU A 595 6.03 -9.78 31.48
N SER A 596 7.30 -9.93 31.89
CA SER A 596 7.73 -9.73 33.27
C SER A 596 8.24 -8.32 33.58
N LYS A 597 8.27 -7.44 32.57
CA LYS A 597 8.86 -6.10 32.63
C LYS A 597 7.78 -5.03 32.42
N PRO A 598 8.00 -3.80 32.93
CA PRO A 598 7.19 -2.67 32.54
C PRO A 598 7.45 -2.28 31.08
N VAL A 599 6.49 -1.61 30.45
CA VAL A 599 6.63 -1.06 29.10
C VAL A 599 7.68 0.05 29.09
N ASP A 600 8.67 -0.06 28.20
CA ASP A 600 9.66 1.00 27.97
C ASP A 600 9.14 2.01 26.96
N LYS A 601 8.53 3.09 27.47
CA LYS A 601 7.98 4.18 26.65
C LYS A 601 9.08 5.03 25.98
N THR A 602 10.38 4.77 26.21
CA THR A 602 11.47 5.47 25.52
C THR A 602 11.86 4.82 24.19
N LYS A 603 11.43 3.57 23.94
CA LYS A 603 11.72 2.85 22.69
C LYS A 603 11.08 3.51 21.47
N TRP A 604 11.70 3.29 20.31
CA TRP A 604 11.22 3.72 19.00
C TRP A 604 10.79 2.48 18.21
N LEU A 605 9.67 2.58 17.49
CA LEU A 605 9.15 1.51 16.63
C LEU A 605 9.75 1.53 15.21
N MET A 606 10.41 2.62 14.82
CA MET A 606 11.05 2.79 13.51
C MET A 606 12.50 3.24 13.66
N PRO A 607 13.41 2.76 12.80
CA PRO A 607 14.77 3.26 12.78
C PRO A 607 14.81 4.70 12.22
N PRO A 608 15.80 5.52 12.62
CA PRO A 608 15.84 6.94 12.25
C PRO A 608 15.90 7.27 10.76
N HIS A 609 16.35 6.35 9.90
CA HIS A 609 16.47 6.59 8.45
C HIS A 609 15.18 6.31 7.67
N THR A 610 14.15 5.76 8.32
CA THR A 610 12.84 5.47 7.69
C THR A 610 12.16 6.76 7.25
N VAL A 611 11.52 6.73 6.08
CA VAL A 611 10.65 7.81 5.58
C VAL A 611 9.21 7.49 5.94
N ASN A 612 8.83 7.81 7.17
CA ASN A 612 7.46 7.67 7.65
C ASN A 612 7.27 8.52 8.92
N ALA A 613 6.07 8.55 9.49
CA ALA A 613 5.77 9.04 10.82
C ALA A 613 4.77 8.09 11.49
N TYR A 614 4.54 8.23 12.80
CA TYR A 614 3.45 7.51 13.46
C TYR A 614 3.02 8.16 14.77
N TYR A 615 1.74 7.95 15.09
CA TYR A 615 1.17 8.04 16.41
C TYR A 615 1.03 6.66 17.05
N ASN A 616 1.40 6.56 18.33
CA ASN A 616 1.16 5.35 19.13
C ASN A 616 0.22 5.68 20.30
N ALA A 617 -1.02 5.19 20.21
CA ALA A 617 -2.06 5.40 21.20
C ALA A 617 -1.68 4.95 22.62
N THR A 618 -0.98 3.81 22.76
CA THR A 618 -0.63 3.26 24.07
C THR A 618 0.47 4.06 24.80
N ASN A 619 1.27 4.82 24.05
CA ASN A 619 2.26 5.72 24.62
C ASN A 619 1.81 7.19 24.62
N ASN A 620 0.70 7.50 23.94
CA ASN A 620 0.25 8.84 23.60
C ASN A 620 1.44 9.66 23.05
N GLU A 621 2.03 9.19 21.97
CA GLU A 621 3.26 9.77 21.41
C GLU A 621 3.21 9.87 19.88
N ILE A 622 3.86 10.90 19.35
CA ILE A 622 4.10 11.12 17.92
C ILE A 622 5.60 11.07 17.64
N VAL A 623 5.97 10.43 16.53
CA VAL A 623 7.37 10.15 16.20
C VAL A 623 7.68 10.48 14.75
N PHE A 624 8.73 11.26 14.53
CA PHE A 624 9.21 11.71 13.23
C PHE A 624 10.70 11.34 13.06
N PRO A 625 11.02 10.18 12.46
CA PRO A 625 12.39 9.78 12.13
C PRO A 625 13.13 10.83 11.29
N ALA A 626 14.45 10.91 11.42
CA ALA A 626 15.28 11.83 10.64
C ALA A 626 15.12 11.65 9.12
N GLY A 627 14.81 10.44 8.66
CA GLY A 627 14.65 10.08 7.25
C GLY A 627 13.53 10.82 6.53
N ILE A 628 12.44 11.22 7.20
CA ILE A 628 11.36 12.02 6.58
C ILE A 628 11.62 13.53 6.63
N LEU A 629 12.55 13.99 7.50
CA LEU A 629 12.82 15.42 7.73
C LEU A 629 13.78 16.00 6.69
N GLN A 630 13.39 15.90 5.41
CA GLN A 630 14.11 16.39 4.24
C GLN A 630 13.14 16.67 3.08
N PRO A 631 13.58 17.33 1.99
CA PRO A 631 12.71 17.64 0.87
C PRO A 631 12.12 16.37 0.23
N PRO A 632 10.87 16.43 -0.27
CA PRO A 632 10.00 17.61 -0.32
C PRO A 632 9.15 17.83 0.94
N PHE A 633 9.23 16.95 1.95
CA PHE A 633 8.43 17.11 3.18
C PHE A 633 8.90 18.31 4.00
N TYR A 634 10.21 18.49 4.13
CA TYR A 634 10.80 19.52 4.96
C TYR A 634 12.07 20.11 4.36
N ASP A 635 12.17 21.44 4.29
CA ASP A 635 13.42 22.13 4.00
C ASP A 635 13.60 23.31 4.96
N LEU A 636 14.72 23.33 5.67
CA LEU A 636 15.09 24.41 6.59
C LEU A 636 15.10 25.80 5.92
N ASN A 637 15.32 25.86 4.60
CA ASN A 637 15.41 27.10 3.84
C ASN A 637 14.13 27.42 3.03
N ALA A 638 13.12 26.56 3.06
CA ALA A 638 11.86 26.82 2.36
C ALA A 638 10.98 27.84 3.11
N PRO A 639 10.05 28.53 2.41
CA PRO A 639 8.99 29.28 3.05
C PRO A 639 8.20 28.42 4.04
N ARG A 640 7.67 29.05 5.08
CA ARG A 640 7.00 28.35 6.18
C ARG A 640 5.75 27.62 5.69
N GLU A 641 5.01 28.21 4.75
CA GLU A 641 3.81 27.67 4.12
C GLU A 641 4.10 26.36 3.38
N GLN A 642 5.26 26.26 2.72
CA GLN A 642 5.69 25.02 2.07
C GLN A 642 5.95 23.92 3.11
N ASN A 643 6.66 24.22 4.19
CA ASN A 643 6.88 23.25 5.28
C ASN A 643 5.58 22.89 5.99
N LEU A 644 4.63 23.83 6.11
CA LEU A 644 3.31 23.57 6.68
C LEU A 644 2.48 22.61 5.80
N GLY A 645 2.50 22.79 4.47
CA GLY A 645 1.86 21.87 3.53
C GLY A 645 2.55 20.51 3.41
N GLY A 646 3.84 20.44 3.75
CA GLY A 646 4.65 19.21 3.76
C GLY A 646 4.67 18.54 5.14
N ILE A 647 5.75 18.72 5.90
CA ILE A 647 5.94 18.07 7.21
C ILE A 647 4.93 18.55 8.25
N GLY A 648 4.43 19.79 8.15
CA GLY A 648 3.37 20.29 9.02
C GLY A 648 2.10 19.46 8.89
N MET A 649 1.68 19.15 7.66
CA MET A 649 0.57 18.25 7.39
C MET A 649 0.79 16.87 8.05
N VAL A 650 1.97 16.27 7.86
CA VAL A 650 2.29 14.98 8.48
C VAL A 650 2.25 15.06 10.01
N ILE A 651 2.80 16.12 10.62
CA ILE A 651 2.77 16.30 12.08
C ILE A 651 1.33 16.46 12.60
N ALA A 652 0.53 17.29 11.94
CA ALA A 652 -0.85 17.53 12.33
C ALA A 652 -1.71 16.28 12.12
N HIS A 653 -1.41 15.45 11.12
CA HIS A 653 -2.02 14.15 10.89
C HIS A 653 -1.75 13.21 12.08
N GLU A 654 -0.49 13.05 12.50
CA GLU A 654 -0.15 12.22 13.66
C GLU A 654 -0.79 12.72 14.98
N ILE A 655 -0.94 14.03 15.15
CA ILE A 655 -1.64 14.57 16.33
C ILE A 655 -3.13 14.28 16.25
N THR A 656 -3.73 14.34 15.05
CA THR A 656 -5.15 14.03 14.86
C THR A 656 -5.45 12.56 15.14
N HIS A 657 -4.50 11.65 14.93
CA HIS A 657 -4.66 10.25 15.35
C HIS A 657 -4.86 10.07 16.86
N ALA A 658 -4.50 11.04 17.70
CA ALA A 658 -4.91 11.01 19.11
C ALA A 658 -6.44 11.13 19.30
N PHE A 659 -7.16 11.55 18.25
CA PHE A 659 -8.57 11.87 18.28
C PHE A 659 -9.37 11.28 17.11
N ASP A 660 -8.78 10.43 16.25
CA ASP A 660 -9.56 9.67 15.26
C ASP A 660 -10.49 8.64 15.94
N ASN A 661 -11.25 7.85 15.17
CA ASN A 661 -12.20 6.89 15.73
C ASN A 661 -11.57 5.79 16.63
N ASN A 662 -10.29 5.49 16.45
CA ASN A 662 -9.54 4.54 17.27
C ASN A 662 -8.83 5.26 18.42
N GLY A 663 -8.06 6.31 18.13
CA GLY A 663 -7.35 7.10 19.11
C GLY A 663 -8.25 7.74 20.15
N ALA A 664 -9.45 8.17 19.77
CA ALA A 664 -10.47 8.70 20.67
C ALA A 664 -10.87 7.73 21.79
N GLN A 665 -10.57 6.43 21.66
CA GLN A 665 -10.87 5.44 22.69
C GLN A 665 -9.82 5.37 23.81
N PHE A 666 -8.68 6.07 23.65
CA PHE A 666 -7.57 6.07 24.61
C PHE A 666 -7.51 7.37 25.42
N ASP A 667 -7.19 7.27 26.70
CA ASP A 667 -6.99 8.41 27.60
C ASP A 667 -5.59 9.06 27.42
N GLU A 668 -5.28 10.08 28.23
CA GLU A 668 -4.01 10.80 28.22
C GLU A 668 -2.77 9.94 28.55
N ASN A 669 -2.97 8.78 29.20
CA ASN A 669 -1.92 7.84 29.59
C ASN A 669 -1.77 6.70 28.58
N GLY A 670 -2.62 6.65 27.55
CA GLY A 670 -2.67 5.60 26.54
C GLY A 670 -3.41 4.35 26.97
N ASN A 671 -4.33 4.44 27.93
CA ASN A 671 -5.24 3.34 28.26
C ASN A 671 -6.55 3.51 27.51
N MET A 672 -7.06 2.44 26.91
CA MET A 672 -8.39 2.36 26.34
C MET A 672 -9.43 2.54 27.46
N SER A 673 -10.07 3.70 27.47
CA SER A 673 -10.96 4.14 28.55
C SER A 673 -11.93 5.19 27.99
N ASN A 674 -13.21 5.08 28.35
CA ASN A 674 -14.20 6.05 27.93
C ASN A 674 -14.07 7.36 28.73
N TRP A 675 -13.61 8.42 28.08
CA TRP A 675 -13.53 9.78 28.61
C TRP A 675 -14.54 10.75 27.99
N TRP A 676 -15.42 10.23 27.13
CA TRP A 676 -16.47 11.00 26.45
C TRP A 676 -17.76 11.06 27.26
N THR A 677 -18.52 12.14 27.10
CA THR A 677 -19.96 12.07 27.39
C THR A 677 -20.67 11.32 26.27
N GLU A 678 -21.78 10.64 26.60
CA GLU A 678 -22.56 9.87 25.61
C GLU A 678 -23.02 10.72 24.43
N ASN A 679 -23.50 11.95 24.69
CA ASN A 679 -23.97 12.84 23.64
C ASN A 679 -22.83 13.33 22.72
N ASP A 680 -21.68 13.71 23.29
CA ASP A 680 -20.53 14.16 22.50
C ASP A 680 -20.00 13.01 21.61
N TYR A 681 -19.97 11.78 22.14
CA TYR A 681 -19.53 10.61 21.38
C TYR A 681 -20.48 10.27 20.21
N ILE A 682 -21.79 10.38 20.41
CA ILE A 682 -22.78 10.20 19.33
C ILE A 682 -22.53 11.23 18.21
N VAL A 683 -22.29 12.49 18.56
CA VAL A 683 -22.02 13.54 17.56
C VAL A 683 -20.69 13.29 16.85
N PHE A 684 -19.65 12.84 17.57
CA PHE A 684 -18.38 12.43 16.97
C PHE A 684 -18.56 11.29 15.97
N GLN A 685 -19.32 10.24 16.32
CA GLN A 685 -19.62 9.13 15.41
C GLN A 685 -20.39 9.59 14.17
N GLN A 686 -21.32 10.54 14.29
CA GLN A 686 -22.02 11.13 13.13
C GLN A 686 -21.07 11.87 12.20
N LYS A 687 -20.08 12.58 12.75
CA LYS A 687 -19.02 13.25 11.97
C LYS A 687 -18.12 12.25 11.26
N CYS A 688 -17.69 11.18 11.93
CA CYS A 688 -16.95 10.08 11.30
C CYS A 688 -17.78 9.45 10.17
N GLN A 689 -19.09 9.24 10.36
CA GLN A 689 -19.96 8.72 9.30
C GLN A 689 -20.06 9.66 8.10
N ALA A 690 -20.03 10.98 8.32
CA ALA A 690 -19.99 11.93 7.22
C ALA A 690 -18.68 11.81 6.42
N VAL A 691 -17.55 11.56 7.08
CA VAL A 691 -16.26 11.25 6.41
C VAL A 691 -16.33 9.93 5.65
N VAL A 692 -16.91 8.87 6.24
CA VAL A 692 -17.16 7.60 5.52
C VAL A 692 -17.89 7.87 4.21
N ASN A 693 -19.01 8.61 4.28
CA ASN A 693 -19.84 8.91 3.10
C ASN A 693 -19.12 9.78 2.05
N LEU A 694 -18.11 10.56 2.45
CA LEU A 694 -17.32 11.38 1.52
C LEU A 694 -16.37 10.53 0.65
N TYR A 695 -15.94 9.36 1.15
CA TYR A 695 -14.94 8.50 0.52
C TYR A 695 -15.48 7.17 -0.01
N ASP A 696 -16.59 6.67 0.53
CA ASP A 696 -17.12 5.35 0.18
C ASP A 696 -17.54 5.28 -1.29
N GLY A 697 -17.14 4.20 -1.97
CA GLY A 697 -17.50 3.96 -3.37
C GLY A 697 -16.68 4.74 -4.40
N LEU A 698 -15.69 5.55 -3.98
CA LEU A 698 -14.78 6.20 -4.92
C LEU A 698 -13.94 5.15 -5.66
N VAL A 699 -13.79 5.29 -6.97
CA VAL A 699 -13.02 4.36 -7.80
C VAL A 699 -11.70 5.02 -8.20
N ILE A 700 -10.56 4.43 -7.85
CA ILE A 700 -9.23 4.95 -8.27
C ILE A 700 -8.72 4.24 -9.53
N ALA A 701 -8.99 2.94 -9.65
CA ALA A 701 -8.69 2.10 -10.80
C ALA A 701 -9.77 1.02 -10.92
N PRO A 702 -9.92 0.32 -12.05
CA PRO A 702 -10.99 -0.67 -12.17
C PRO A 702 -10.79 -1.84 -11.22
N GLY A 703 -11.81 -2.12 -10.42
CA GLY A 703 -11.85 -3.05 -9.28
C GLY A 703 -11.32 -2.45 -7.97
N ALA A 704 -10.68 -1.28 -8.01
CA ALA A 704 -10.11 -0.61 -6.84
C ALA A 704 -11.08 0.46 -6.32
N VAL A 705 -12.04 0.01 -5.52
CA VAL A 705 -13.08 0.83 -4.90
C VAL A 705 -12.71 1.13 -3.45
N VAL A 706 -12.75 2.40 -3.06
CA VAL A 706 -12.47 2.85 -1.70
C VAL A 706 -13.60 2.41 -0.78
N ASN A 707 -13.25 1.71 0.30
CA ASN A 707 -14.14 1.46 1.43
C ASN A 707 -13.99 2.62 2.44
N GLY A 708 -15.05 3.41 2.58
CA GLY A 708 -15.04 4.57 3.48
C GLY A 708 -14.92 4.18 4.96
N ASN A 709 -15.42 3.00 5.35
CA ASN A 709 -15.31 2.49 6.71
C ASN A 709 -13.89 1.98 7.04
N LEU A 710 -13.22 1.37 6.06
CA LEU A 710 -11.81 0.96 6.21
C LEU A 710 -10.90 2.18 6.38
N THR A 711 -11.20 3.27 5.66
CA THR A 711 -10.31 4.43 5.57
C THR A 711 -10.61 5.58 6.52
N VAL A 712 -11.65 5.45 7.35
CA VAL A 712 -12.17 6.56 8.17
C VAL A 712 -11.14 7.14 9.15
N SER A 713 -10.29 6.30 9.75
CA SER A 713 -9.23 6.73 10.67
C SER A 713 -8.30 7.75 10.01
N GLU A 714 -7.75 7.38 8.86
CA GLU A 714 -6.81 8.17 8.09
C GLU A 714 -7.45 9.42 7.48
N ASN A 715 -8.68 9.29 6.99
CA ASN A 715 -9.41 10.43 6.39
C ASN A 715 -9.78 11.47 7.46
N VAL A 716 -10.17 11.05 8.67
CA VAL A 716 -10.38 11.95 9.81
C VAL A 716 -9.08 12.66 10.16
N ALA A 717 -7.97 11.93 10.18
CA ALA A 717 -6.65 12.48 10.47
C ALA A 717 -6.22 13.52 9.43
N ASP A 718 -6.38 13.25 8.14
CA ASP A 718 -6.04 14.18 7.07
C ASP A 718 -6.87 15.48 7.11
N ILE A 719 -8.19 15.35 7.31
CA ILE A 719 -9.10 16.49 7.35
C ILE A 719 -8.84 17.35 8.59
N GLY A 720 -8.59 16.74 9.75
CA GLY A 720 -8.22 17.47 10.96
C GLY A 720 -6.86 18.17 10.82
N ALA A 721 -5.90 17.51 10.17
CA ALA A 721 -4.57 18.03 9.95
C ALA A 721 -4.57 19.31 9.11
N ILE A 722 -5.20 19.28 7.92
CA ILE A 722 -5.22 20.46 7.06
C ILE A 722 -5.99 21.62 7.72
N ALA A 723 -7.02 21.33 8.52
CA ALA A 723 -7.77 22.35 9.22
C ALA A 723 -6.88 23.08 10.25
N CYS A 724 -6.08 22.34 11.02
CA CYS A 724 -5.08 22.91 11.91
C CYS A 724 -4.00 23.71 11.17
N ILE A 725 -3.56 23.22 10.01
CA ILE A 725 -2.53 23.88 9.21
C ILE A 725 -3.03 25.20 8.62
N LEU A 726 -4.29 25.26 8.18
CA LEU A 726 -4.89 26.49 7.65
C LEU A 726 -5.06 27.56 8.72
N ASP A 727 -5.42 27.20 9.95
CA ASP A 727 -5.44 28.14 11.09
C ASP A 727 -4.05 28.74 11.38
N ILE A 728 -2.99 27.94 11.27
CA ILE A 728 -1.61 28.45 11.44
C ILE A 728 -1.27 29.40 10.28
N ALA A 729 -1.68 29.07 9.06
CA ALA A 729 -1.43 29.90 7.89
C ALA A 729 -2.18 31.24 7.94
N GLU A 730 -3.39 31.29 8.51
CA GLU A 730 -4.16 32.55 8.67
C GLU A 730 -3.42 33.57 9.55
N ASP A 731 -2.64 33.10 10.53
CA ASP A 731 -1.81 33.95 11.40
C ASP A 731 -0.53 34.46 10.68
N ILE A 732 -0.21 33.98 9.48
CA ILE A 732 0.94 34.43 8.68
C ILE A 732 0.54 35.63 7.80
N PRO A 733 1.20 36.80 7.93
CA PRO A 733 0.91 37.95 7.07
C PRO A 733 1.15 37.64 5.59
N ASP A 734 0.14 37.90 4.75
CA ASP A 734 0.17 37.65 3.29
C ASP A 734 0.54 36.21 2.92
N ALA A 735 0.04 35.23 3.70
CA ALA A 735 0.34 33.80 3.54
C ALA A 735 0.19 33.30 2.10
N ASP A 736 1.20 32.58 1.61
CA ASP A 736 1.15 31.92 0.30
C ASP A 736 0.42 30.56 0.40
N TYR A 737 -0.91 30.61 0.39
CA TYR A 737 -1.76 29.40 0.38
C TYR A 737 -1.52 28.52 -0.86
N LYS A 738 -1.09 29.09 -1.99
CA LYS A 738 -0.78 28.31 -3.19
C LYS A 738 0.44 27.42 -2.94
N ALA A 739 1.51 27.96 -2.34
CA ALA A 739 2.69 27.18 -1.97
C ALA A 739 2.35 26.07 -0.96
N LEU A 740 1.45 26.33 -0.01
CA LEU A 740 0.97 25.35 0.97
C LEU A 740 0.23 24.19 0.28
N PHE A 741 -0.77 24.49 -0.55
CA PHE A 741 -1.57 23.46 -1.22
C PHE A 741 -0.77 22.66 -2.25
N GLU A 742 0.15 23.30 -2.98
CA GLU A 742 1.04 22.60 -3.92
C GLU A 742 2.04 21.69 -3.19
N SER A 743 2.55 22.10 -2.03
CA SER A 743 3.38 21.25 -1.16
C SER A 743 2.62 20.02 -0.68
N LEU A 744 1.38 20.19 -0.22
CA LEU A 744 0.48 19.10 0.16
C LEU A 744 0.27 18.12 -1.00
N ALA A 745 -0.06 18.62 -2.20
CA ALA A 745 -0.25 17.76 -3.37
C ALA A 745 1.03 16.99 -3.75
N THR A 746 2.20 17.61 -3.56
CA THR A 746 3.51 17.04 -3.90
C THR A 746 3.90 15.88 -2.98
N ILE A 747 3.68 16.00 -1.67
CA ILE A 747 4.03 14.92 -0.73
C ILE A 747 3.19 13.65 -0.95
N TRP A 748 2.00 13.81 -1.53
CA TRP A 748 1.08 12.70 -1.79
C TRP A 748 1.18 12.09 -3.18
N ARG A 749 2.18 12.44 -4.00
CA ARG A 749 2.35 11.82 -5.33
C ARG A 749 2.37 10.29 -5.23
N PHE A 750 1.63 9.64 -6.13
CA PHE A 750 1.61 8.20 -6.30
C PHE A 750 1.34 7.86 -7.77
N THR A 751 2.02 6.83 -8.27
CA THR A 751 1.68 6.14 -9.52
C THR A 751 2.04 4.67 -9.38
N GLY A 752 1.26 3.77 -9.96
CA GLY A 752 1.52 2.34 -9.82
C GLY A 752 0.86 1.45 -10.85
N THR A 753 1.10 0.16 -10.71
CA THR A 753 0.42 -0.87 -11.48
C THR A 753 -1.03 -0.98 -11.03
N ARG A 754 -1.92 -1.43 -11.92
CA ARG A 754 -3.32 -1.67 -11.57
C ARG A 754 -3.46 -2.66 -10.41
N GLN A 755 -2.60 -3.68 -10.37
CA GLN A 755 -2.52 -4.65 -9.29
C GLN A 755 -2.21 -3.98 -7.94
N MET A 756 -1.32 -2.98 -7.92
CA MET A 756 -1.01 -2.22 -6.72
C MET A 756 -2.21 -1.38 -6.25
N TYR A 757 -2.92 -0.69 -7.15
CA TYR A 757 -4.15 0.03 -6.78
C TYR A 757 -5.21 -0.91 -6.18
N LEU A 758 -5.38 -2.10 -6.77
CA LEU A 758 -6.34 -3.10 -6.26
C LEU A 758 -5.95 -3.59 -4.87
N LEU A 759 -4.67 -3.90 -4.66
CA LEU A 759 -4.15 -4.33 -3.37
C LEU A 759 -4.40 -3.27 -2.30
N LEU A 760 -4.02 -2.02 -2.58
CA LEU A 760 -4.18 -0.90 -1.65
C LEU A 760 -5.67 -0.64 -1.34
N ALA A 761 -6.54 -0.59 -2.35
CA ALA A 761 -7.97 -0.40 -2.12
C ALA A 761 -8.61 -1.53 -1.31
N THR A 762 -8.04 -2.73 -1.34
CA THR A 762 -8.54 -3.89 -0.60
C THR A 762 -8.03 -3.93 0.84
N GLN A 763 -6.79 -3.49 1.09
CA GLN A 763 -6.10 -3.76 2.36
C GLN A 763 -5.70 -2.52 3.15
N ASP A 764 -5.42 -1.41 2.48
CA ASP A 764 -4.84 -0.24 3.10
C ASP A 764 -5.92 0.58 3.81
N VAL A 765 -5.62 1.00 5.05
CA VAL A 765 -6.47 1.93 5.80
C VAL A 765 -6.35 3.35 5.28
N HIS A 766 -5.36 3.66 4.44
CA HIS A 766 -5.27 4.95 3.79
C HIS A 766 -6.13 4.99 2.53
N ALA A 767 -6.88 6.08 2.35
CA ALA A 767 -7.49 6.34 1.05
C ALA A 767 -6.38 6.54 -0.02
N PRO A 768 -6.65 6.23 -1.30
CA PRO A 768 -5.73 6.51 -2.39
C PRO A 768 -5.24 7.96 -2.36
N ASN A 769 -3.94 8.17 -2.59
CA ASN A 769 -3.29 9.46 -2.32
C ASN A 769 -3.96 10.66 -3.03
N LYS A 770 -4.46 10.46 -4.25
CA LYS A 770 -5.24 11.47 -4.98
C LYS A 770 -6.42 11.99 -4.15
N TYR A 771 -7.11 11.11 -3.44
CA TYR A 771 -8.24 11.49 -2.58
C TYR A 771 -7.79 12.07 -1.23
N ARG A 772 -6.62 11.68 -0.71
CA ARG A 772 -5.97 12.37 0.44
C ARG A 772 -5.62 13.83 0.15
N VAL A 773 -5.58 14.22 -1.12
CA VAL A 773 -5.45 15.63 -1.54
C VAL A 773 -6.82 16.20 -1.89
N ASN A 774 -7.48 15.64 -2.91
CA ASN A 774 -8.64 16.29 -3.51
C ASN A 774 -9.86 16.29 -2.57
N ARG A 775 -10.17 15.17 -1.91
CA ARG A 775 -11.32 15.09 -0.99
C ARG A 775 -11.10 15.91 0.27
N VAL A 776 -9.85 16.04 0.71
CA VAL A 776 -9.47 16.86 1.85
C VAL A 776 -9.69 18.34 1.54
N LEU A 777 -9.09 18.87 0.47
CA LEU A 777 -9.15 20.29 0.11
C LEU A 777 -10.56 20.77 -0.28
N GLN A 778 -11.42 19.88 -0.77
CA GLN A 778 -12.83 20.16 -1.06
C GLN A 778 -13.64 20.69 0.14
N ASN A 779 -13.15 20.50 1.38
CA ASN A 779 -13.87 20.91 2.58
C ASN A 779 -13.56 22.36 3.03
N PHE A 780 -12.50 23.00 2.51
CA PHE A 780 -11.93 24.20 3.12
C PHE A 780 -12.07 25.44 2.24
N PRO A 781 -12.71 26.53 2.72
CA PRO A 781 -12.97 27.73 1.92
C PRO A 781 -11.71 28.41 1.36
N GLU A 782 -10.58 28.32 2.07
CA GLU A 782 -9.28 28.87 1.66
C GLU A 782 -8.84 28.31 0.32
N PHE A 783 -9.13 27.03 0.04
CA PHE A 783 -8.88 26.41 -1.25
C PHE A 783 -9.78 26.97 -2.35
N TYR A 784 -11.06 27.21 -2.05
CA TYR A 784 -12.01 27.83 -2.98
C TYR A 784 -11.60 29.26 -3.33
N GLU A 785 -11.13 30.03 -2.36
CA GLU A 785 -10.66 31.40 -2.56
C GLU A 785 -9.36 31.45 -3.36
N THR A 786 -8.39 30.60 -3.01
CA THR A 786 -7.07 30.54 -3.66
C THR A 786 -7.18 30.18 -5.14
N TYR A 787 -8.02 29.19 -5.48
CA TYR A 787 -8.17 28.71 -6.86
C TYR A 787 -9.46 29.17 -7.54
N ASN A 788 -10.26 30.04 -6.90
CA ASN A 788 -11.54 30.53 -7.42
C ASN A 788 -12.48 29.39 -7.89
N ILE A 789 -12.70 28.41 -7.03
CA ILE A 789 -13.55 27.24 -7.31
C ILE A 789 -15.02 27.66 -7.34
N GLN A 790 -15.75 27.26 -8.39
CA GLN A 790 -17.15 27.63 -8.61
C GLN A 790 -18.04 26.39 -8.79
N PRO A 791 -19.37 26.50 -8.55
CA PRO A 791 -20.30 25.45 -8.91
C PRO A 791 -20.14 25.04 -10.39
N GLY A 792 -19.95 23.75 -10.64
CA GLY A 792 -19.70 23.18 -11.97
C GLY A 792 -18.25 22.79 -12.24
N ASP A 793 -17.30 23.27 -11.43
CA ASP A 793 -15.95 22.73 -11.38
C ASP A 793 -15.95 21.36 -10.67
N ALA A 794 -15.13 20.40 -11.13
CA ALA A 794 -15.14 19.05 -10.55
C ALA A 794 -14.55 18.99 -9.12
N MET A 795 -13.75 19.98 -8.72
CA MET A 795 -13.31 20.17 -7.34
C MET A 795 -14.33 20.90 -6.45
N TYR A 796 -15.52 21.25 -6.96
CA TYR A 796 -16.55 21.87 -6.13
C TYR A 796 -17.32 20.82 -5.32
N LEU A 797 -17.32 20.98 -4.00
CA LEU A 797 -18.22 20.28 -3.08
C LEU A 797 -19.21 21.28 -2.48
N ALA A 798 -20.51 20.98 -2.59
CA ALA A 798 -21.54 21.86 -2.04
C ALA A 798 -21.37 21.99 -0.51
N PRO A 799 -21.58 23.19 0.08
CA PRO A 799 -21.30 23.43 1.50
C PRO A 799 -21.93 22.42 2.46
N GLU A 800 -23.12 21.91 2.16
CA GLU A 800 -23.84 20.91 2.96
C GLU A 800 -23.20 19.51 2.98
N TYR A 801 -22.29 19.22 2.05
CA TYR A 801 -21.53 17.95 1.98
C TYR A 801 -20.10 18.10 2.51
N ARG A 802 -19.65 19.31 2.82
CA ARG A 802 -18.31 19.53 3.40
C ARG A 802 -18.29 19.03 4.83
N VAL A 803 -17.21 18.36 5.20
CA VAL A 803 -17.04 17.75 6.52
C VAL A 803 -15.93 18.44 7.30
N THR A 804 -16.17 18.67 8.59
CA THR A 804 -15.18 19.18 9.55
C THR A 804 -15.39 18.52 10.91
N ILE A 805 -14.29 18.26 11.61
CA ILE A 805 -14.29 17.51 12.87
C ILE A 805 -13.59 18.28 13.99
N TRP A 806 -12.25 18.35 13.89
CA TRP A 806 -11.34 18.81 14.93
C TRP A 806 -10.95 20.26 14.80
#